data_AF-A0A091BUW3-F1
#
_entry.id   AF-A0A091BUW3-F1
#
_cell.length_a   1.000
_cell.length_b   1.000
_cell.length_c   1.000
_cell.angle_alpha   90.00
_cell.angle_beta   90.00
_cell.angle_gamma   90.00
#
_symmetry.space_group_name_H-M   'P 1'
#
loop_
_entity.id
_entity.type
_entity.pdbx_description
1 polymer ?
#
loop_
_entity_poly.entity_id
_entity_poly.type
_entity_poly.pdbx_seq_one_letter_code
_entity_poly.pdbx_strand_id
1 'polypeptide(L)'
;MSLRNKVNMKKKMKKGLGSLLVLTAVSAGIFAQANAVKADEQVSMKEGTVLHAWCWSFNTIKDNMQAIKDAGYTSVQTSPINQVVVGDGGNKSLKNWYYQYQPTLHTIGNYQLGTEEEFKEMNRVADQYGIKIIVDAVLNHTTSDYNQISPEIKKIPNWTHGNKEIKNWNDRYDVTQNALLGLYDLNTQNPQIQQYLLNFLKTAVADGADGFRYDTAKHIELPGEYGSNFWNVILNNGSEFQYGEVLQDSISHEADYSKLMSVTASNYGNQIRNDLKDKRAAAGNLMNYQAQGVDPSNLVTWVESHDTYANDDQVSTWMSDDDIRLGWSMITARAKGTPLFFSRPVGGGNGTRFPGQSQIGDAGSDLYKDPTVKAVNKFHNAMVGESEYIRNPNGDEQVAMIERGNKGAVIVNLGNGDKQLNSETKLADGTYTDQVSGRQFNVSNGHLTGNVSSRSSVVLYDAKPDGTAQVSVDGYKEGDNSISSATEVTLKAKNAESATYKLDNGQEVAFQDGTKVTVGEGLEAGQSTTLTLTATGADGQTTTKTYTFTMKDPSAETSIYFQNPDNWSDVYAYMYSAKDTKLLGAWPGTKMTKDSTGRYTISVPASYAEEGVKVIFTNNQGSQFPQKEGFDFKAEGVYSKAGLVPDVPAGKTRVTFDNPGGWDNANAYVYYGNPVQYPLGAWPGTQMTKDDAGNFYLDLPEEYANVNAKIIFNQPGTSNQFPYSVGFDLVKSGNYNKDGLK
;
A
#
# COMPACT_ATOMS: atom_id res chain seq x y z
N MET A 1 -46.70 35.42 -78.50
CA MET A 1 -48.14 35.24 -78.20
C MET A 1 -48.34 35.57 -76.73
N SER A 2 -48.90 36.75 -76.45
CA SER A 2 -50.25 36.91 -75.87
C SER A 2 -50.21 36.88 -74.34
N LEU A 3 -50.69 37.85 -73.54
CA LEU A 3 -51.32 39.16 -73.73
C LEU A 3 -51.42 39.74 -72.29
N ARG A 4 -51.10 41.04 -72.12
CA ARG A 4 -51.90 42.12 -71.47
C ARG A 4 -52.75 41.77 -70.22
N ASN A 5 -52.95 42.60 -69.19
CA ASN A 5 -52.80 44.05 -68.97
C ASN A 5 -53.45 44.40 -67.59
N LYS A 6 -52.98 45.49 -66.96
CA LYS A 6 -53.77 46.58 -66.30
C LYS A 6 -54.56 46.23 -65.01
N VAL A 7 -54.76 47.07 -63.97
CA VAL A 7 -54.62 48.54 -63.81
C VAL A 7 -54.85 48.96 -62.33
N ASN A 8 -54.19 50.06 -61.94
CA ASN A 8 -54.51 51.14 -60.96
C ASN A 8 -54.74 50.94 -59.44
N MET A 9 -53.80 51.53 -58.68
CA MET A 9 -53.92 52.70 -57.77
C MET A 9 -55.23 52.93 -56.98
N LYS A 10 -55.12 52.98 -55.63
CA LYS A 10 -55.28 54.23 -54.83
C LYS A 10 -54.84 54.08 -53.36
N LYS A 11 -54.24 55.17 -52.87
CA LYS A 11 -53.67 55.49 -51.54
C LYS A 11 -54.67 55.39 -50.37
N LYS A 12 -54.21 55.00 -49.15
CA LYS A 12 -53.82 55.94 -48.05
C LYS A 12 -53.40 55.20 -46.75
N MET A 13 -52.46 55.84 -46.06
CA MET A 13 -51.74 55.48 -44.84
C MET A 13 -52.60 55.15 -43.61
N LYS A 14 -52.10 54.25 -42.75
CA LYS A 14 -51.80 54.55 -41.33
C LYS A 14 -50.96 53.43 -40.69
N LYS A 15 -49.97 53.86 -39.91
CA LYS A 15 -48.98 53.06 -39.18
C LYS A 15 -49.65 52.09 -38.19
N GLY A 16 -49.16 50.87 -38.13
CA GLY A 16 -49.33 49.93 -37.03
C GLY A 16 -48.24 48.88 -37.16
N LEU A 17 -47.32 48.84 -36.19
CA LEU A 17 -46.30 47.81 -36.03
C LEU A 17 -46.97 46.42 -36.14
N GLY A 18 -46.68 45.70 -37.22
CA GLY A 18 -47.08 44.31 -37.40
C GLY A 18 -45.86 43.43 -37.22
N SER A 19 -45.84 42.63 -36.15
CA SER A 19 -44.91 41.53 -35.93
C SER A 19 -44.81 40.68 -37.21
N LEU A 20 -43.63 40.71 -37.83
CA LEU A 20 -43.26 39.71 -38.82
C LEU A 20 -43.01 38.43 -38.03
N LEU A 21 -43.92 37.46 -38.18
CA LEU A 21 -43.73 36.09 -37.72
C LEU A 21 -42.56 35.51 -38.52
N VAL A 22 -41.34 35.72 -38.02
CA VAL A 22 -40.17 34.96 -38.48
C VAL A 22 -40.42 33.54 -38.00
N LEU A 23 -40.74 32.67 -38.94
CA LEU A 23 -40.72 31.23 -38.71
C LEU A 23 -39.26 30.85 -38.52
N THR A 24 -38.74 31.00 -37.30
CA THR A 24 -37.51 30.35 -36.87
C THR A 24 -37.79 28.85 -36.93
N ALA A 25 -37.36 28.22 -38.01
CA ALA A 25 -37.09 26.80 -37.99
C ALA A 25 -35.98 26.60 -36.95
N VAL A 26 -36.37 26.38 -35.70
CA VAL A 26 -35.51 25.77 -34.69
C VAL A 26 -35.32 24.35 -35.20
N SER A 27 -34.27 24.14 -35.99
CA SER A 27 -33.68 22.81 -36.10
C SER A 27 -33.25 22.46 -34.68
N ALA A 28 -34.09 21.73 -33.97
CA ALA A 28 -33.68 20.99 -32.79
C ALA A 28 -32.62 20.02 -33.28
N GLY A 29 -31.37 20.47 -33.26
CA GLY A 29 -30.22 19.61 -33.43
C GLY A 29 -30.37 18.54 -32.35
N ILE A 30 -30.54 17.30 -32.78
CA ILE A 30 -30.36 16.16 -31.90
C ILE A 30 -28.87 16.22 -31.54
N PHE A 31 -28.55 16.86 -30.42
CA PHE A 31 -27.22 16.76 -29.83
C PHE A 31 -27.07 15.29 -29.45
N ALA A 32 -26.23 14.56 -30.19
CA ALA A 32 -25.79 13.25 -29.77
C ALA A 32 -25.10 13.45 -28.41
N GLN A 33 -25.63 12.84 -27.36
CA GLN A 33 -24.91 12.75 -26.10
C GLN A 33 -23.69 11.86 -26.32
N ALA A 34 -22.52 12.31 -25.87
CA ALA A 34 -21.32 11.49 -25.85
C ALA A 34 -21.58 10.23 -25.02
N ASN A 35 -20.91 9.13 -25.37
CA ASN A 35 -21.07 7.88 -24.62
C ASN A 35 -20.38 8.00 -23.26
N ALA A 36 -21.17 7.98 -22.20
CA ALA A 36 -20.68 8.03 -20.82
C ALA A 36 -19.79 6.85 -20.43
N VAL A 37 -18.79 7.12 -19.58
CA VAL A 37 -17.83 6.13 -19.06
C VAL A 37 -17.65 6.26 -17.54
N LYS A 38 -17.35 5.16 -16.84
CA LYS A 38 -17.12 5.15 -15.38
C LYS A 38 -15.64 5.43 -15.06
N ALA A 39 -15.38 6.50 -14.31
CA ALA A 39 -14.03 6.95 -13.95
C ALA A 39 -13.38 6.18 -12.78
N ASP A 40 -14.19 5.53 -11.94
CA ASP A 40 -13.77 4.88 -10.68
C ASP A 40 -14.00 3.35 -10.69
N GLU A 41 -14.09 2.76 -11.89
CA GLU A 41 -14.16 1.30 -12.04
C GLU A 41 -12.86 0.66 -11.56
N GLN A 42 -12.97 -0.43 -10.79
CA GLN A 42 -11.80 -1.18 -10.32
C GLN A 42 -11.21 -1.93 -11.52
N VAL A 43 -10.04 -1.49 -11.98
CA VAL A 43 -9.29 -2.11 -13.07
C VAL A 43 -8.22 -3.05 -12.53
N SER A 44 -7.73 -3.97 -13.36
CA SER A 44 -6.63 -4.85 -12.96
C SER A 44 -5.34 -4.05 -12.73
N MET A 45 -4.40 -4.57 -11.91
CA MET A 45 -3.11 -3.90 -11.66
C MET A 45 -2.34 -3.59 -12.96
N LYS A 46 -2.46 -4.46 -13.96
CA LYS A 46 -1.80 -4.35 -15.26
C LYS A 46 -2.38 -3.23 -16.13
N GLU A 47 -3.66 -2.96 -16.00
CA GLU A 47 -4.40 -1.95 -16.79
C GLU A 47 -4.60 -0.64 -16.03
N GLY A 48 -4.21 -0.59 -14.76
CA GLY A 48 -4.29 0.60 -13.92
C GLY A 48 -2.98 1.36 -13.82
N THR A 49 -3.00 2.41 -12.99
CA THR A 49 -1.80 3.20 -12.69
C THR A 49 -1.19 2.79 -11.34
N VAL A 50 0.14 2.89 -11.25
CA VAL A 50 0.92 2.55 -10.04
C VAL A 50 1.48 3.83 -9.43
N LEU A 51 1.27 4.03 -8.12
CA LEU A 51 2.00 5.02 -7.33
C LEU A 51 3.25 4.36 -6.76
N HIS A 52 4.44 4.81 -7.17
CA HIS A 52 5.67 4.46 -6.47
C HIS A 52 5.84 5.36 -5.24
N ALA A 53 5.44 4.84 -4.08
CA ALA A 53 5.55 5.47 -2.77
C ALA A 53 7.00 5.34 -2.24
N TRP A 54 7.93 5.88 -3.03
CA TRP A 54 9.36 5.73 -2.82
C TRP A 54 9.81 6.32 -1.48
N CYS A 55 10.42 5.47 -0.65
CA CYS A 55 10.82 5.78 0.73
C CYS A 55 9.69 6.08 1.72
N TRP A 56 8.42 5.86 1.39
CA TRP A 56 7.33 6.03 2.36
C TRP A 56 7.31 4.86 3.34
N SER A 57 7.10 5.12 4.63
CA SER A 57 6.89 4.05 5.62
C SER A 57 5.57 3.32 5.39
N PHE A 58 5.43 2.11 5.93
CA PHE A 58 4.17 1.36 5.86
C PHE A 58 3.01 2.16 6.48
N ASN A 59 3.22 2.79 7.63
CA ASN A 59 2.22 3.65 8.26
C ASN A 59 1.88 4.89 7.40
N THR A 60 2.87 5.50 6.75
CA THR A 60 2.61 6.65 5.87
C THR A 60 1.73 6.26 4.68
N ILE A 61 1.97 5.10 4.06
CA ILE A 61 1.12 4.60 2.97
C ILE A 61 -0.29 4.35 3.50
N LYS A 62 -0.42 3.65 4.64
CA LYS A 62 -1.69 3.38 5.31
C LYS A 62 -2.50 4.67 5.59
N ASP A 63 -1.85 5.68 6.18
CA ASP A 63 -2.50 6.93 6.58
C ASP A 63 -2.93 7.79 5.37
N ASN A 64 -2.35 7.56 4.19
CA ASN A 64 -2.68 8.25 2.94
C ASN A 64 -3.58 7.43 2.01
N MET A 65 -4.08 6.26 2.41
CA MET A 65 -4.79 5.33 1.53
C MET A 65 -6.02 5.96 0.83
N GLN A 66 -6.81 6.76 1.56
CA GLN A 66 -7.94 7.49 0.97
C GLN A 66 -7.48 8.47 -0.11
N ALA A 67 -6.40 9.21 0.11
CA ALA A 67 -5.87 10.16 -0.87
C ALA A 67 -5.30 9.45 -2.11
N ILE A 68 -4.67 8.29 -1.93
CA ILE A 68 -4.18 7.42 -3.00
C ILE A 68 -5.35 6.92 -3.85
N LYS A 69 -6.41 6.41 -3.20
CA LYS A 69 -7.64 5.98 -3.89
C LYS A 69 -8.30 7.14 -4.63
N ASP A 70 -8.44 8.30 -3.98
CA ASP A 70 -9.05 9.48 -4.58
C ASP A 70 -8.26 10.04 -5.77
N ALA A 71 -6.95 9.82 -5.81
CA ALA A 71 -6.08 10.15 -6.92
C ALA A 71 -6.20 9.16 -8.10
N GLY A 72 -6.96 8.07 -7.96
CA GLY A 72 -7.26 7.13 -9.04
C GLY A 72 -6.18 6.07 -9.29
N TYR A 73 -5.25 5.87 -8.35
CA TYR A 73 -4.30 4.76 -8.44
C TYR A 73 -5.00 3.43 -8.21
N THR A 74 -4.52 2.40 -8.90
CA THR A 74 -4.96 1.01 -8.70
C THR A 74 -4.02 0.29 -7.74
N SER A 75 -2.73 0.61 -7.80
CA SER A 75 -1.72 -0.04 -6.98
C SER A 75 -0.72 0.96 -6.39
N VAL A 76 -0.10 0.57 -5.28
CA VAL A 76 1.04 1.26 -4.68
C VAL A 76 2.24 0.33 -4.71
N GLN A 77 3.38 0.83 -5.20
CA GLN A 77 4.67 0.18 -5.04
C GLN A 77 5.40 0.73 -3.81
N THR A 78 5.79 -0.17 -2.91
CA THR A 78 6.67 0.15 -1.76
C THR A 78 8.14 0.14 -2.17
N SER A 79 9.00 0.78 -1.38
CA SER A 79 10.43 0.48 -1.36
C SER A 79 10.69 -0.96 -0.82
N PRO A 80 11.93 -1.48 -0.92
CA PRO A 80 12.28 -2.81 -0.41
C PRO A 80 11.88 -3.06 1.05
N ILE A 81 11.11 -4.12 1.28
CA ILE A 81 10.52 -4.43 2.60
C ILE A 81 11.43 -5.31 3.46
N ASN A 82 12.46 -5.92 2.88
CA ASN A 82 13.33 -6.84 3.60
C ASN A 82 14.28 -6.11 4.57
N GLN A 83 14.89 -6.87 5.47
CA GLN A 83 15.96 -6.37 6.33
C GLN A 83 17.18 -5.96 5.49
N VAL A 84 17.73 -4.78 5.80
CA VAL A 84 18.84 -4.16 5.07
C VAL A 84 19.94 -3.69 6.03
N VAL A 85 21.08 -3.25 5.47
CA VAL A 85 22.14 -2.60 6.24
C VAL A 85 21.62 -1.33 6.92
N VAL A 86 21.92 -1.19 8.22
CA VAL A 86 21.70 0.05 8.97
C VAL A 86 22.85 1.02 8.66
N GLY A 87 22.71 1.74 7.56
CA GLY A 87 23.67 2.74 7.11
C GLY A 87 23.66 4.01 7.95
N ASP A 88 24.81 4.67 8.08
CA ASP A 88 24.98 5.96 8.77
C ASP A 88 24.29 6.05 10.16
N GLY A 89 24.37 4.97 10.94
CA GLY A 89 23.75 4.92 12.27
C GLY A 89 22.22 5.00 12.25
N GLY A 90 21.58 4.66 11.14
CA GLY A 90 20.12 4.69 10.97
C GLY A 90 19.57 6.05 10.53
N ASN A 91 20.43 6.97 10.08
CA ASN A 91 20.04 8.30 9.64
C ASN A 91 19.01 8.24 8.48
N LYS A 92 17.89 8.93 8.68
CA LYS A 92 16.74 8.99 7.76
C LYS A 92 16.84 10.01 6.64
N SER A 93 17.94 10.74 6.54
CA SER A 93 18.20 11.60 5.38
C SER A 93 17.92 10.85 4.07
N LEU A 94 17.15 11.45 3.16
CA LEU A 94 16.86 10.85 1.86
C LEU A 94 18.12 10.58 1.01
N LYS A 95 19.27 11.17 1.35
CA LYS A 95 20.56 10.80 0.76
C LYS A 95 20.93 9.34 1.00
N ASN A 96 20.33 8.70 2.01
CA ASN A 96 20.61 7.35 2.45
C ASN A 96 19.58 6.34 1.91
N TRP A 97 18.81 6.72 0.89
CA TRP A 97 17.80 5.88 0.24
C TRP A 97 18.39 4.55 -0.25
N TYR A 98 19.61 4.58 -0.78
CA TYR A 98 20.27 3.43 -1.41
C TYR A 98 20.56 2.28 -0.44
N TYR A 99 20.52 2.50 0.87
CA TYR A 99 20.60 1.40 1.84
C TYR A 99 19.39 0.46 1.78
N GLN A 100 18.24 0.88 1.22
CA GLN A 100 17.09 0.01 0.94
C GLN A 100 17.46 -1.15 0.00
N TYR A 101 18.46 -0.94 -0.85
CA TYR A 101 18.91 -1.90 -1.87
C TYR A 101 20.12 -2.70 -1.40
N GLN A 102 20.32 -2.81 -0.08
CA GLN A 102 21.41 -3.59 0.50
C GLN A 102 20.89 -4.63 1.51
N PRO A 103 20.25 -5.71 1.02
CA PRO A 103 19.71 -6.76 1.88
C PRO A 103 20.75 -7.37 2.81
N THR A 104 20.40 -7.57 4.07
CA THR A 104 21.18 -8.37 5.03
C THR A 104 20.49 -9.70 5.31
N LEU A 105 19.15 -9.72 5.24
CA LEU A 105 18.31 -10.90 5.36
C LEU A 105 16.96 -10.67 4.63
N HIS A 106 16.46 -11.67 3.91
CA HIS A 106 15.14 -11.64 3.29
C HIS A 106 14.04 -12.02 4.30
N THR A 107 13.90 -11.19 5.34
CA THR A 107 12.76 -11.18 6.27
C THR A 107 12.09 -9.83 6.18
N ILE A 108 10.77 -9.76 6.34
CA ILE A 108 10.02 -8.51 6.23
C ILE A 108 10.31 -7.64 7.46
N GLY A 109 10.47 -6.34 7.21
CA GLY A 109 10.70 -5.32 8.21
C GLY A 109 12.13 -4.79 8.17
N ASN A 110 12.25 -3.48 8.25
CA ASN A 110 13.54 -2.80 8.37
C ASN A 110 13.39 -1.46 9.09
N TYR A 111 14.51 -0.90 9.51
CA TYR A 111 14.50 0.37 10.22
C TYR A 111 13.85 1.48 9.39
N GLN A 112 13.97 1.48 8.06
CA GLN A 112 13.51 2.52 7.13
C GLN A 112 12.01 2.59 6.95
N LEU A 113 11.33 1.46 6.74
CA LEU A 113 9.92 1.43 6.36
C LEU A 113 8.98 1.00 7.49
N GLY A 114 9.49 0.26 8.47
CA GLY A 114 8.70 -0.27 9.58
C GLY A 114 8.84 -1.78 9.74
N THR A 115 8.00 -2.35 10.59
CA THR A 115 7.93 -3.76 10.95
C THR A 115 7.01 -4.56 10.02
N GLU A 116 7.09 -5.89 10.07
CA GLU A 116 6.18 -6.78 9.33
C GLU A 116 4.70 -6.59 9.77
N GLU A 117 4.44 -6.32 11.04
CA GLU A 117 3.06 -6.05 11.50
C GLU A 117 2.50 -4.74 10.92
N GLU A 118 3.33 -3.71 10.79
CA GLU A 118 2.92 -2.47 10.11
C GLU A 118 2.71 -2.69 8.60
N PHE A 119 3.48 -3.59 7.97
CA PHE A 119 3.26 -4.01 6.59
C PHE A 119 1.91 -4.73 6.41
N LYS A 120 1.61 -5.72 7.26
CA LYS A 120 0.31 -6.43 7.28
C LYS A 120 -0.86 -5.47 7.46
N GLU A 121 -0.75 -4.53 8.40
CA GLU A 121 -1.81 -3.56 8.64
C GLU A 121 -1.98 -2.58 7.47
N MET A 122 -0.89 -2.16 6.83
CA MET A 122 -0.96 -1.35 5.61
C MET A 122 -1.68 -2.10 4.47
N ASN A 123 -1.35 -3.38 4.24
CA ASN A 123 -2.04 -4.21 3.24
C ASN A 123 -3.51 -4.41 3.57
N ARG A 124 -3.85 -4.69 4.85
CA ARG A 124 -5.24 -4.83 5.31
C ARG A 124 -6.06 -3.57 5.02
N VAL A 125 -5.49 -2.39 5.26
CA VAL A 125 -6.14 -1.12 4.95
C VAL A 125 -6.21 -0.90 3.43
N ALA A 126 -5.16 -1.23 2.67
CA ALA A 126 -5.17 -1.12 1.21
C ALA A 126 -6.33 -1.90 0.58
N ASP A 127 -6.56 -3.14 1.05
CA ASP A 127 -7.67 -3.99 0.61
C ASP A 127 -9.05 -3.35 0.86
N GLN A 128 -9.24 -2.67 2.00
CA GLN A 128 -10.48 -1.93 2.30
C GLN A 128 -10.79 -0.81 1.29
N TYR A 129 -9.76 -0.26 0.64
CA TYR A 129 -9.89 0.75 -0.41
C TYR A 129 -9.85 0.15 -1.83
N GLY A 130 -9.65 -1.17 -1.95
CA GLY A 130 -9.42 -1.85 -3.21
C GLY A 130 -8.11 -1.42 -3.89
N ILE A 131 -7.11 -1.01 -3.11
CA ILE A 131 -5.77 -0.67 -3.57
C ILE A 131 -4.86 -1.89 -3.42
N LYS A 132 -4.11 -2.18 -4.48
CA LYS A 132 -3.20 -3.33 -4.55
C LYS A 132 -1.78 -2.94 -4.16
N ILE A 133 -1.04 -3.84 -3.51
CA ILE A 133 0.33 -3.56 -3.04
C ILE A 133 1.36 -4.33 -3.87
N ILE A 134 2.29 -3.59 -4.47
CA ILE A 134 3.47 -4.11 -5.18
C ILE A 134 4.69 -3.94 -4.27
N VAL A 135 5.38 -5.03 -3.99
CA VAL A 135 6.62 -5.02 -3.19
C VAL A 135 7.83 -4.92 -4.12
N ASP A 136 8.73 -3.96 -3.86
CA ASP A 136 10.06 -3.96 -4.46
C ASP A 136 10.92 -5.08 -3.84
N ALA A 137 11.30 -6.06 -4.64
CA ALA A 137 11.98 -7.29 -4.23
C ALA A 137 13.41 -7.31 -4.77
N VAL A 138 14.38 -7.14 -3.87
CA VAL A 138 15.82 -7.20 -4.18
C VAL A 138 16.31 -8.63 -4.07
N LEU A 139 16.28 -9.37 -5.18
CA LEU A 139 16.53 -10.81 -5.19
C LEU A 139 17.85 -11.22 -5.88
N ASN A 140 18.52 -10.28 -6.55
CA ASN A 140 19.78 -10.54 -7.25
C ASN A 140 20.96 -10.64 -6.28
N HIS A 141 20.99 -9.79 -5.27
CA HIS A 141 22.18 -9.56 -4.46
C HIS A 141 21.84 -9.29 -2.99
N THR A 142 22.86 -9.28 -2.16
CA THR A 142 22.83 -8.75 -0.79
C THR A 142 23.72 -7.50 -0.69
N THR A 143 23.85 -6.91 0.50
CA THR A 143 24.84 -5.85 0.77
C THR A 143 26.27 -6.25 0.33
N SER A 144 27.10 -5.25 0.04
CA SER A 144 28.54 -5.41 -0.21
C SER A 144 29.36 -5.64 1.07
N ASP A 145 28.81 -5.31 2.25
CA ASP A 145 29.45 -5.61 3.53
C ASP A 145 29.18 -7.07 3.93
N TYR A 146 30.12 -7.95 3.58
CA TYR A 146 30.05 -9.37 3.89
C TYR A 146 29.75 -9.65 5.36
N ASN A 147 30.25 -8.83 6.29
CA ASN A 147 30.07 -9.08 7.73
C ASN A 147 28.63 -8.83 8.19
N GLN A 148 27.89 -7.97 7.50
CA GLN A 148 26.49 -7.63 7.81
C GLN A 148 25.50 -8.63 7.23
N ILE A 149 25.90 -9.45 6.25
CA ILE A 149 25.06 -10.50 5.68
C ILE A 149 24.73 -11.53 6.77
N SER A 150 23.45 -11.84 6.93
CA SER A 150 22.98 -12.76 7.97
C SER A 150 23.65 -14.14 7.85
N PRO A 151 24.05 -14.74 8.99
CA PRO A 151 24.49 -16.14 9.02
C PRO A 151 23.49 -17.12 8.41
N GLU A 152 22.20 -16.80 8.36
CA GLU A 152 21.17 -17.65 7.74
C GLU A 152 21.40 -17.83 6.24
N ILE A 153 21.69 -16.75 5.51
CA ILE A 153 22.04 -16.82 4.09
C ILE A 153 23.37 -17.58 3.93
N LYS A 154 24.37 -17.24 4.74
CA LYS A 154 25.72 -17.85 4.66
C LYS A 154 25.76 -19.35 4.95
N LYS A 155 24.77 -19.86 5.69
CA LYS A 155 24.63 -21.30 5.97
C LYS A 155 24.19 -22.08 4.74
N ILE A 156 23.60 -21.43 3.74
CA ILE A 156 23.24 -22.07 2.47
C ILE A 156 24.55 -22.39 1.72
N PRO A 157 24.87 -23.66 1.44
CA PRO A 157 26.07 -24.02 0.71
C PRO A 157 26.10 -23.34 -0.66
N ASN A 158 27.22 -22.72 -1.03
CA ASN A 158 27.40 -22.06 -2.33
C ASN A 158 26.31 -21.00 -2.63
N TRP A 159 25.96 -20.18 -1.64
CA TRP A 159 24.88 -19.19 -1.72
C TRP A 159 25.16 -17.98 -2.63
N THR A 160 26.42 -17.74 -3.01
CA THR A 160 26.84 -16.54 -3.76
C THR A 160 27.82 -16.87 -4.88
N HIS A 161 27.79 -16.10 -5.97
CA HIS A 161 28.85 -16.05 -6.98
C HIS A 161 30.08 -15.21 -6.53
N GLY A 162 29.98 -14.56 -5.37
CA GLY A 162 30.97 -13.66 -4.81
C GLY A 162 30.63 -12.19 -5.11
N ASN A 163 31.63 -11.32 -4.89
CA ASN A 163 31.51 -9.87 -5.11
C ASN A 163 32.48 -9.35 -6.19
N LYS A 164 32.92 -10.23 -7.10
CA LYS A 164 33.74 -9.80 -8.23
C LYS A 164 32.90 -8.89 -9.11
N GLU A 165 33.28 -7.63 -9.26
CA GLU A 165 32.51 -6.66 -10.03
C GLU A 165 32.42 -7.01 -11.52
N ILE A 166 31.25 -6.73 -12.10
CA ILE A 166 31.01 -6.74 -13.55
C ILE A 166 32.01 -5.81 -14.23
N LYS A 167 32.63 -6.27 -15.32
CA LYS A 167 33.57 -5.46 -16.12
C LYS A 167 33.10 -5.25 -17.55
N ASN A 168 32.51 -6.27 -18.15
CA ASN A 168 32.05 -6.27 -19.53
C ASN A 168 30.52 -6.27 -19.59
N TRP A 169 29.94 -5.07 -19.68
CA TRP A 169 28.50 -4.85 -19.81
C TRP A 169 27.90 -5.31 -21.16
N ASN A 170 28.70 -5.89 -22.07
CA ASN A 170 28.22 -6.52 -23.30
C ASN A 170 28.30 -8.06 -23.24
N ASP A 171 28.64 -8.64 -22.09
CA ASP A 171 28.68 -10.09 -21.88
C ASP A 171 27.58 -10.51 -20.91
N ARG A 172 26.61 -11.31 -21.39
CA ARG A 172 25.51 -11.84 -20.57
C ARG A 172 26.04 -12.64 -19.38
N TYR A 173 27.16 -13.35 -19.52
CA TYR A 173 27.73 -14.13 -18.42
C TYR A 173 28.28 -13.20 -17.36
N ASP A 174 29.05 -12.19 -17.76
CA ASP A 174 29.60 -11.23 -16.79
C ASP A 174 28.48 -10.45 -16.10
N VAL A 175 27.47 -9.99 -16.83
CA VAL A 175 26.35 -9.21 -16.26
C VAL A 175 25.45 -10.01 -15.32
N THR A 176 25.32 -11.33 -15.52
CA THR A 176 24.42 -12.15 -14.70
C THR A 176 25.11 -13.01 -13.64
N GLN A 177 26.44 -13.16 -13.71
CA GLN A 177 27.18 -14.08 -12.84
C GLN A 177 28.27 -13.37 -12.02
N ASN A 178 28.31 -12.04 -12.06
CA ASN A 178 29.24 -11.21 -11.30
C ASN A 178 28.50 -10.03 -10.66
N ALA A 179 29.13 -9.43 -9.67
CA ALA A 179 28.51 -8.46 -8.78
C ALA A 179 28.28 -7.08 -9.42
N LEU A 180 27.04 -6.63 -9.33
CA LEU A 180 26.68 -5.24 -9.57
C LEU A 180 27.19 -4.37 -8.40
N LEU A 181 28.06 -3.40 -8.68
CA LEU A 181 28.55 -2.42 -7.69
C LEU A 181 29.21 -3.04 -6.43
N GLY A 182 29.76 -4.24 -6.56
CA GLY A 182 30.38 -4.97 -5.44
C GLY A 182 29.38 -5.58 -4.44
N LEU A 183 28.08 -5.49 -4.71
CA LEU A 183 27.02 -6.16 -3.96
C LEU A 183 27.15 -7.67 -4.15
N TYR A 184 27.15 -8.45 -3.07
CA TYR A 184 27.36 -9.90 -3.18
C TYR A 184 26.24 -10.54 -3.98
N ASP A 185 26.61 -11.13 -5.12
CA ASP A 185 25.70 -11.69 -6.10
C ASP A 185 25.20 -13.06 -5.64
N LEU A 186 23.88 -13.22 -5.50
CA LEU A 186 23.29 -14.48 -5.04
C LEU A 186 23.42 -15.53 -6.15
N ASN A 187 23.73 -16.77 -5.76
CA ASN A 187 23.80 -17.88 -6.71
C ASN A 187 22.38 -18.33 -7.07
N THR A 188 21.81 -17.72 -8.10
CA THR A 188 20.42 -17.91 -8.54
C THR A 188 20.17 -19.26 -9.20
N GLN A 189 21.21 -19.99 -9.62
CA GLN A 189 21.14 -21.39 -10.06
C GLN A 189 20.96 -22.36 -8.88
N ASN A 190 21.32 -21.95 -7.67
CA ASN A 190 21.22 -22.80 -6.48
C ASN A 190 19.76 -22.96 -6.05
N PRO A 191 19.19 -24.18 -6.09
CA PRO A 191 17.79 -24.40 -5.71
C PRO A 191 17.47 -24.02 -4.26
N GLN A 192 18.46 -24.07 -3.35
CA GLN A 192 18.26 -23.64 -1.96
C GLN A 192 18.10 -22.12 -1.86
N ILE A 193 18.79 -21.35 -2.70
CA ILE A 193 18.63 -19.90 -2.80
C ILE A 193 17.29 -19.56 -3.45
N GLN A 194 16.93 -20.24 -4.54
CA GLN A 194 15.60 -20.08 -5.16
C GLN A 194 14.47 -20.31 -4.15
N GLN A 195 14.52 -21.40 -3.37
CA GLN A 195 13.49 -21.69 -2.39
C GLN A 195 13.49 -20.70 -1.21
N TYR A 196 14.67 -20.27 -0.76
CA TYR A 196 14.80 -19.25 0.28
C TYR A 196 14.13 -17.94 -0.13
N LEU A 197 14.43 -17.45 -1.34
CA LEU A 197 13.84 -16.21 -1.87
C LEU A 197 12.34 -16.38 -2.19
N LEU A 198 11.93 -17.53 -2.74
CA LEU A 198 10.52 -17.84 -2.99
C LEU A 198 9.71 -17.83 -1.69
N ASN A 199 10.26 -18.34 -0.59
CA ASN A 199 9.60 -18.32 0.71
C ASN A 199 9.37 -16.88 1.19
N PHE A 200 10.36 -16.00 1.05
CA PHE A 200 10.20 -14.58 1.37
C PHE A 200 9.05 -13.94 0.57
N LEU A 201 8.97 -14.18 -0.74
CA LEU A 201 7.87 -13.67 -1.57
C LEU A 201 6.51 -14.25 -1.15
N LYS A 202 6.45 -15.54 -0.84
CA LYS A 202 5.21 -16.19 -0.36
C LYS A 202 4.77 -15.66 1.00
N THR A 203 5.71 -15.34 1.90
CA THR A 203 5.41 -14.65 3.15
C THR A 203 4.80 -13.27 2.86
N ALA A 204 5.40 -12.48 1.96
CA ALA A 204 4.86 -11.17 1.61
C ALA A 204 3.45 -11.26 1.02
N VAL A 205 3.16 -12.25 0.17
CA VAL A 205 1.80 -12.50 -0.35
C VAL A 205 0.84 -12.94 0.77
N ALA A 206 1.27 -13.82 1.67
CA ALA A 206 0.46 -14.23 2.82
C ALA A 206 0.15 -13.06 3.76
N ASP A 207 1.03 -12.08 3.82
CA ASP A 207 0.88 -10.84 4.59
C ASP A 207 0.08 -9.76 3.84
N GLY A 208 -0.38 -10.04 2.62
CA GLY A 208 -1.30 -9.19 1.85
C GLY A 208 -0.68 -8.46 0.66
N ALA A 209 0.56 -8.74 0.27
CA ALA A 209 1.11 -8.22 -0.99
C ALA A 209 0.37 -8.83 -2.20
N ASP A 210 0.08 -8.00 -3.21
CA ASP A 210 -0.58 -8.43 -4.44
C ASP A 210 0.37 -8.56 -5.63
N GLY A 211 1.59 -8.03 -5.53
CA GLY A 211 2.52 -8.01 -6.64
C GLY A 211 3.97 -7.75 -6.28
N PHE A 212 4.85 -7.88 -7.28
CA PHE A 212 6.29 -7.67 -7.12
C PHE A 212 6.89 -6.84 -8.26
N ARG A 213 7.79 -5.92 -7.88
CA ARG A 213 8.80 -5.31 -8.75
C ARG A 213 10.13 -5.99 -8.45
N TYR A 214 10.70 -6.71 -9.41
CA TYR A 214 12.00 -7.35 -9.23
C TYR A 214 13.11 -6.36 -9.57
N ASP A 215 13.82 -5.93 -8.53
CA ASP A 215 15.02 -5.11 -8.66
C ASP A 215 16.07 -5.81 -9.52
N THR A 216 16.77 -5.02 -10.35
CA THR A 216 17.93 -5.48 -11.13
C THR A 216 17.70 -6.79 -11.91
N ALA A 217 16.46 -7.07 -12.34
CA ALA A 217 16.07 -8.34 -12.94
C ALA A 217 16.93 -8.76 -14.16
N LYS A 218 17.47 -7.79 -14.92
CA LYS A 218 18.44 -8.04 -16.01
C LYS A 218 19.67 -8.84 -15.58
N HIS A 219 20.06 -8.72 -14.30
CA HIS A 219 21.24 -9.36 -13.71
C HIS A 219 20.99 -10.79 -13.25
N ILE A 220 19.74 -11.30 -13.32
CA ILE A 220 19.46 -12.70 -13.06
C ILE A 220 19.16 -13.41 -14.37
N GLU A 221 19.93 -14.46 -14.66
CA GLU A 221 19.86 -15.18 -15.94
C GLU A 221 18.46 -15.75 -16.25
N LEU A 222 18.14 -15.84 -17.54
CA LEU A 222 16.88 -16.39 -18.03
C LEU A 222 16.86 -17.93 -17.93
N PRO A 223 15.67 -18.57 -17.94
CA PRO A 223 15.57 -20.02 -18.00
C PRO A 223 16.38 -20.61 -19.16
N GLY A 224 17.25 -21.57 -18.86
CA GLY A 224 18.13 -22.21 -19.83
C GLY A 224 19.49 -21.52 -20.04
N GLU A 225 19.67 -20.28 -19.58
CA GLU A 225 21.00 -19.66 -19.47
C GLU A 225 21.74 -20.28 -18.28
N TYR A 226 22.98 -20.73 -18.51
CA TYR A 226 23.91 -21.24 -17.48
C TYR A 226 23.33 -22.33 -16.55
N GLY A 227 22.30 -23.06 -17.01
CA GLY A 227 21.65 -24.12 -16.23
C GLY A 227 20.64 -23.64 -15.19
N SER A 228 20.23 -22.37 -15.24
CA SER A 228 19.26 -21.80 -14.30
C SER A 228 17.80 -22.11 -14.67
N ASN A 229 16.97 -22.09 -13.63
CA ASN A 229 15.51 -22.10 -13.72
C ASN A 229 14.87 -21.05 -12.79
N PHE A 230 15.65 -20.05 -12.36
CA PHE A 230 15.28 -19.11 -11.30
C PHE A 230 13.91 -18.48 -11.51
N TRP A 231 13.68 -17.83 -12.65
CA TRP A 231 12.42 -17.12 -12.91
C TRP A 231 11.20 -18.04 -12.94
N ASN A 232 11.33 -19.27 -13.46
CA ASN A 232 10.23 -20.24 -13.45
C ASN A 232 9.83 -20.67 -12.02
N VAL A 233 10.78 -20.60 -11.07
CA VAL A 233 10.52 -20.90 -9.65
C VAL A 233 9.97 -19.66 -8.93
N ILE A 234 10.65 -18.53 -9.09
CA ILE A 234 10.36 -17.30 -8.35
C ILE A 234 9.01 -16.69 -8.70
N LEU A 235 8.58 -16.76 -9.96
CA LEU A 235 7.30 -16.21 -10.39
C LEU A 235 6.11 -17.02 -9.85
N ASN A 236 6.33 -18.25 -9.37
CA ASN A 236 5.31 -19.08 -8.70
C ASN A 236 5.16 -18.74 -7.20
N ASN A 237 5.02 -17.45 -6.90
CA ASN A 237 4.89 -16.92 -5.54
C ASN A 237 3.43 -16.62 -5.14
N GLY A 238 2.49 -16.63 -6.09
CA GLY A 238 1.05 -16.45 -5.83
C GLY A 238 0.52 -15.02 -6.02
N SER A 239 1.35 -14.07 -6.44
CA SER A 239 0.91 -12.69 -6.67
C SER A 239 0.09 -12.50 -7.95
N GLU A 240 -0.69 -11.43 -8.02
CA GLU A 240 -1.54 -11.04 -9.17
C GLU A 240 -0.73 -10.37 -10.30
N PHE A 241 0.22 -9.49 -9.95
CA PHE A 241 1.00 -8.73 -10.94
C PHE A 241 2.49 -8.70 -10.59
N GLN A 242 3.34 -8.88 -11.61
CA GLN A 242 4.77 -8.98 -11.44
C GLN A 242 5.49 -8.32 -12.61
N TYR A 243 6.54 -7.56 -12.31
CA TYR A 243 7.38 -6.99 -13.35
C TYR A 243 8.84 -6.86 -12.91
N GLY A 244 9.75 -6.91 -13.87
CA GLY A 244 11.19 -6.77 -13.63
C GLY A 244 11.73 -5.44 -14.11
N GLU A 245 12.67 -4.89 -13.34
CA GLU A 245 13.54 -3.84 -13.85
C GLU A 245 14.56 -4.43 -14.83
N VAL A 246 14.33 -4.14 -16.10
CA VAL A 246 15.23 -4.52 -17.19
C VAL A 246 15.61 -3.23 -17.91
N LEU A 247 16.67 -2.57 -17.42
CA LEU A 247 17.21 -1.38 -18.06
C LEU A 247 17.82 -1.76 -19.42
N GLN A 248 17.20 -1.25 -20.47
CA GLN A 248 17.45 -1.65 -21.85
C GLN A 248 18.86 -1.28 -22.33
N ASP A 249 19.52 -2.24 -22.97
CA ASP A 249 20.78 -2.10 -23.68
C ASP A 249 20.89 -3.20 -24.77
N SER A 250 22.08 -3.45 -25.32
CA SER A 250 22.29 -4.45 -26.37
C SER A 250 22.11 -5.91 -25.90
N ILE A 251 22.12 -6.16 -24.59
CA ILE A 251 22.09 -7.50 -23.98
C ILE A 251 21.01 -7.63 -22.90
N SER A 252 20.06 -6.70 -22.84
CA SER A 252 19.01 -6.68 -21.81
C SER A 252 18.00 -7.80 -21.97
N HIS A 253 17.83 -8.33 -23.19
CA HIS A 253 16.92 -9.44 -23.49
C HIS A 253 15.48 -9.17 -23.01
N GLU A 254 15.02 -7.91 -23.04
CA GLU A 254 13.71 -7.50 -22.51
C GLU A 254 12.55 -8.23 -23.18
N ALA A 255 12.68 -8.59 -24.46
CA ALA A 255 11.70 -9.40 -25.18
C ALA A 255 11.55 -10.80 -24.57
N ASP A 256 12.62 -11.39 -24.05
CA ASP A 256 12.58 -12.71 -23.42
C ASP A 256 12.06 -12.64 -21.98
N TYR A 257 12.48 -11.64 -21.19
CA TYR A 257 11.87 -11.38 -19.87
C TYR A 257 10.37 -11.09 -20.00
N SER A 258 9.94 -10.37 -21.05
CA SER A 258 8.54 -10.00 -21.27
C SER A 258 7.59 -11.18 -21.52
N LYS A 259 8.15 -12.37 -21.80
CA LYS A 259 7.38 -13.63 -21.92
C LYS A 259 7.08 -14.25 -20.55
N LEU A 260 7.80 -13.85 -19.51
CA LEU A 260 7.71 -14.38 -18.15
C LEU A 260 6.98 -13.40 -17.22
N MET A 261 7.27 -12.10 -17.35
CA MET A 261 6.75 -11.02 -16.50
C MET A 261 6.63 -9.72 -17.31
N SER A 262 6.00 -8.68 -16.75
CA SER A 262 6.11 -7.35 -17.37
C SER A 262 7.53 -6.78 -17.22
N VAL A 263 7.95 -5.84 -18.07
CA VAL A 263 9.30 -5.26 -18.07
C VAL A 263 9.27 -3.74 -18.19
N THR A 264 10.27 -3.07 -17.62
CA THR A 264 10.39 -1.60 -17.69
C THR A 264 10.76 -1.10 -19.09
N ALA A 265 10.06 -0.07 -19.58
CA ALA A 265 10.38 0.63 -20.84
C ALA A 265 11.35 1.80 -20.61
N SER A 266 12.59 1.52 -20.19
CA SER A 266 13.55 2.56 -19.79
C SER A 266 13.89 3.54 -20.93
N ASN A 267 14.00 3.06 -22.16
CA ASN A 267 14.24 3.91 -23.33
C ASN A 267 13.06 4.81 -23.65
N TYR A 268 11.83 4.35 -23.39
CA TYR A 268 10.64 5.18 -23.55
C TYR A 268 10.62 6.33 -22.53
N GLY A 269 10.96 6.06 -21.27
CA GLY A 269 11.13 7.11 -20.27
C GLY A 269 12.18 8.14 -20.69
N ASN A 270 13.28 7.71 -21.32
CA ASN A 270 14.25 8.63 -21.91
C ASN A 270 13.66 9.46 -23.07
N GLN A 271 12.90 8.85 -23.97
CA GLN A 271 12.20 9.56 -25.05
C GLN A 271 11.26 10.63 -24.51
N ILE A 272 10.45 10.31 -23.49
CA ILE A 272 9.52 11.26 -22.87
C ILE A 272 10.27 12.44 -22.24
N ARG A 273 11.39 12.18 -21.56
CA ARG A 273 12.23 13.26 -21.00
C ARG A 273 12.83 14.16 -22.08
N ASN A 274 13.23 13.59 -23.22
CA ASN A 274 13.69 14.37 -24.37
C ASN A 274 12.56 15.23 -24.94
N ASP A 275 11.36 14.67 -25.11
CA ASP A 275 10.18 15.40 -25.60
C ASP A 275 9.83 16.58 -24.69
N LEU A 276 9.90 16.38 -23.36
CA LEU A 276 9.71 17.44 -22.36
C LEU A 276 10.77 18.53 -22.45
N LYS A 277 12.05 18.15 -22.54
CA LYS A 277 13.19 19.07 -22.63
C LYS A 277 13.14 19.92 -23.89
N ASP A 278 12.83 19.29 -25.02
CA ASP A 278 12.74 19.94 -26.32
C ASP A 278 11.39 20.66 -26.53
N LYS A 279 10.44 20.46 -25.60
CA LYS A 279 9.05 20.94 -25.67
C LYS A 279 8.39 20.56 -26.99
N ARG A 280 8.64 19.32 -27.42
CA ARG A 280 8.23 18.78 -28.72
C ARG A 280 7.95 17.28 -28.56
N ALA A 281 6.71 16.88 -28.77
CA ALA A 281 6.27 15.49 -28.68
C ALA A 281 5.65 15.06 -30.02
N ALA A 282 6.50 14.71 -30.98
CA ALA A 282 6.04 14.20 -32.28
C ALA A 282 5.24 12.90 -32.07
N ALA A 283 4.07 12.78 -32.69
CA ALA A 283 3.18 11.64 -32.49
C ALA A 283 3.87 10.29 -32.75
N GLY A 284 4.76 10.23 -33.74
CA GLY A 284 5.57 9.04 -34.03
C GLY A 284 6.49 8.61 -32.89
N ASN A 285 7.10 9.57 -32.19
CA ASN A 285 7.95 9.30 -31.04
C ASN A 285 7.13 8.77 -29.87
N LEU A 286 5.98 9.39 -29.59
CA LEU A 286 5.07 8.94 -28.55
C LEU A 286 4.55 7.53 -28.83
N MET A 287 4.14 7.22 -30.07
CA MET A 287 3.60 5.90 -30.44
C MET A 287 4.60 4.77 -30.20
N ASN A 288 5.90 5.02 -30.36
CA ASN A 288 6.96 4.03 -30.22
C ASN A 288 7.44 3.90 -28.77
N TYR A 289 7.07 2.80 -28.10
CA TYR A 289 7.51 2.46 -26.75
C TYR A 289 8.99 2.12 -26.61
N GLN A 290 9.80 2.21 -27.67
CA GLN A 290 11.25 1.97 -27.63
C GLN A 290 11.64 0.58 -27.06
N ALA A 291 10.76 -0.41 -27.12
CA ALA A 291 10.96 -1.76 -26.59
C ALA A 291 10.66 -2.80 -27.69
N GLN A 292 11.64 -3.01 -28.57
CA GLN A 292 11.46 -3.86 -29.74
C GLN A 292 11.16 -5.32 -29.32
N GLY A 293 10.12 -5.91 -29.91
CA GLY A 293 9.76 -7.31 -29.66
C GLY A 293 8.97 -7.57 -28.38
N VAL A 294 8.62 -6.53 -27.62
CA VAL A 294 7.77 -6.61 -26.43
C VAL A 294 6.35 -6.16 -26.78
N ASP A 295 5.31 -6.92 -26.39
CA ASP A 295 3.94 -6.40 -26.43
C ASP A 295 3.83 -5.24 -25.43
N PRO A 296 3.42 -4.03 -25.85
CA PRO A 296 3.31 -2.90 -24.92
C PRO A 296 2.41 -3.15 -23.71
N SER A 297 1.51 -4.13 -23.77
CA SER A 297 0.69 -4.53 -22.61
C SER A 297 1.52 -5.16 -21.49
N ASN A 298 2.73 -5.66 -21.79
CA ASN A 298 3.70 -6.19 -20.82
C ASN A 298 4.76 -5.15 -20.45
N LEU A 299 4.55 -3.87 -20.73
CA LEU A 299 5.47 -2.81 -20.33
C LEU A 299 5.01 -2.11 -19.05
N VAL A 300 5.96 -1.79 -18.18
CA VAL A 300 5.79 -0.77 -17.16
C VAL A 300 6.51 0.49 -17.66
N THR A 301 5.79 1.60 -17.74
CA THR A 301 6.30 2.87 -18.26
C THR A 301 6.44 3.90 -17.14
N TRP A 302 7.32 4.88 -17.32
CA TRP A 302 7.47 6.00 -16.40
C TRP A 302 7.92 7.25 -17.16
N VAL A 303 7.74 8.42 -16.55
CA VAL A 303 8.44 9.64 -16.97
C VAL A 303 9.88 9.61 -16.45
N GLU A 304 10.03 9.18 -15.20
CA GLU A 304 11.30 9.01 -14.52
C GLU A 304 11.21 7.84 -13.53
N SER A 305 12.36 7.23 -13.24
CA SER A 305 12.50 6.27 -12.14
C SER A 305 13.16 6.95 -10.94
N HIS A 306 13.08 6.27 -9.79
CA HIS A 306 13.78 6.70 -8.59
C HIS A 306 15.30 6.82 -8.83
N ASP A 307 15.92 5.90 -9.60
CA ASP A 307 17.34 6.00 -9.98
C ASP A 307 17.65 7.27 -10.75
N THR A 308 16.93 7.53 -11.84
CA THR A 308 17.22 8.69 -12.69
C THR A 308 17.02 10.01 -11.97
N TYR A 309 16.30 10.02 -10.86
CA TYR A 309 16.11 11.19 -10.01
C TYR A 309 17.14 11.26 -8.88
N ALA A 310 17.35 10.17 -8.15
CA ALA A 310 18.01 10.14 -6.85
C ALA A 310 19.51 9.84 -6.92
N ASN A 311 19.98 9.17 -7.98
CA ASN A 311 21.41 8.92 -8.20
C ASN A 311 22.18 10.23 -8.42
N ASP A 312 23.51 10.14 -8.25
CA ASP A 312 24.39 11.31 -8.35
C ASP A 312 24.44 11.93 -9.76
N ASP A 313 24.10 11.14 -10.78
CA ASP A 313 24.01 11.54 -12.18
C ASP A 313 22.85 12.51 -12.48
N GLN A 314 21.79 12.50 -11.66
CA GLN A 314 20.68 13.46 -11.69
C GLN A 314 20.01 13.63 -13.06
N VAL A 315 19.90 12.52 -13.80
CA VAL A 315 19.42 12.48 -15.20
C VAL A 315 18.08 13.19 -15.38
N SER A 316 17.17 13.08 -14.42
CA SER A 316 15.79 13.58 -14.50
C SER A 316 15.46 14.65 -13.44
N THR A 317 16.35 14.89 -12.49
CA THR A 317 16.14 15.83 -11.37
C THR A 317 15.85 17.26 -11.85
N TRP A 318 16.30 17.63 -13.05
CA TRP A 318 16.06 18.94 -13.67
C TRP A 318 14.57 19.26 -13.89
N MET A 319 13.72 18.25 -14.06
CA MET A 319 12.31 18.45 -14.36
C MET A 319 11.58 19.16 -13.21
N SER A 320 10.64 20.03 -13.57
CA SER A 320 9.69 20.69 -12.67
C SER A 320 8.42 19.85 -12.49
N ASP A 321 7.56 20.20 -11.53
CA ASP A 321 6.24 19.58 -11.40
C ASP A 321 5.40 19.72 -12.68
N ASP A 322 5.53 20.82 -13.42
CA ASP A 322 4.86 21.00 -14.71
C ASP A 322 5.36 20.00 -15.76
N ASP A 323 6.67 19.75 -15.81
CA ASP A 323 7.22 18.72 -16.70
C ASP A 323 6.67 17.34 -16.34
N ILE A 324 6.53 17.02 -15.06
CA ILE A 324 5.94 15.77 -14.59
C ILE A 324 4.46 15.68 -14.95
N ARG A 325 3.66 16.73 -14.74
CA ARG A 325 2.24 16.74 -15.14
C ARG A 325 2.08 16.44 -16.63
N LEU A 326 2.88 17.08 -17.48
CA LEU A 326 2.80 16.88 -18.93
C LEU A 326 3.31 15.49 -19.34
N GLY A 327 4.43 15.04 -18.80
CA GLY A 327 4.98 13.70 -19.06
C GLY A 327 4.00 12.60 -18.64
N TRP A 328 3.44 12.74 -17.43
CA TRP A 328 2.44 11.83 -16.90
C TRP A 328 1.20 11.79 -17.79
N SER A 329 0.72 12.96 -18.21
CA SER A 329 -0.41 13.06 -19.14
C SER A 329 -0.16 12.31 -20.45
N MET A 330 1.06 12.37 -21.00
CA MET A 330 1.39 11.67 -22.25
C MET A 330 1.45 10.15 -22.08
N ILE A 331 2.10 9.64 -21.02
CA ILE A 331 2.27 8.18 -20.84
C ILE A 331 1.02 7.50 -20.29
N THR A 332 0.25 8.19 -19.44
CA THR A 332 -0.92 7.60 -18.77
C THR A 332 -2.18 7.70 -19.63
N ALA A 333 -2.23 8.59 -20.61
CA ALA A 333 -3.31 8.60 -21.60
C ALA A 333 -3.24 7.40 -22.58
N ARG A 334 -2.11 6.70 -22.64
CA ARG A 334 -1.88 5.58 -23.56
C ARG A 334 -2.84 4.42 -23.29
N ALA A 335 -3.08 3.60 -24.31
CA ALA A 335 -3.92 2.39 -24.21
C ALA A 335 -3.21 1.17 -23.65
N LYS A 336 -1.89 1.18 -23.66
CA LYS A 336 -1.06 0.07 -23.21
C LYS A 336 0.08 0.61 -22.35
N GLY A 337 0.75 -0.30 -21.67
CA GLY A 337 1.77 0.01 -20.68
C GLY A 337 1.12 0.41 -19.35
N THR A 338 1.61 -0.17 -18.27
CA THR A 338 1.23 0.18 -16.90
C THR A 338 2.06 1.39 -16.47
N PRO A 339 1.49 2.60 -16.32
CA PRO A 339 2.28 3.78 -15.97
C PRO A 339 2.57 3.81 -14.46
N LEU A 340 3.83 4.10 -14.13
CA LEU A 340 4.35 4.20 -12.76
C LEU A 340 4.72 5.64 -12.43
N PHE A 341 4.00 6.22 -11.47
CA PHE A 341 4.20 7.59 -10.99
C PHE A 341 5.25 7.60 -9.88
N PHE A 342 6.35 8.31 -10.07
CA PHE A 342 7.39 8.46 -9.05
C PHE A 342 7.04 9.58 -8.05
N SER A 343 6.79 9.22 -6.79
CA SER A 343 6.59 10.20 -5.71
C SER A 343 7.92 10.80 -5.26
N ARG A 344 8.21 12.03 -5.72
CA ARG A 344 9.43 12.76 -5.37
C ARG A 344 9.45 13.20 -3.90
N PRO A 345 10.65 13.41 -3.31
CA PRO A 345 10.80 14.13 -2.05
C PRO A 345 10.07 15.47 -2.01
N VAL A 346 9.58 15.86 -0.83
CA VAL A 346 8.92 17.17 -0.63
C VAL A 346 9.90 18.30 -0.99
N GLY A 347 9.49 19.18 -1.89
CA GLY A 347 10.30 20.30 -2.39
C GLY A 347 11.41 19.90 -3.39
N GLY A 348 11.48 18.62 -3.78
CA GLY A 348 12.44 18.12 -4.76
C GLY A 348 12.04 18.43 -6.21
N GLY A 349 13.02 18.56 -7.10
CA GLY A 349 12.85 18.96 -8.50
C GLY A 349 13.67 20.19 -8.87
N ASN A 350 13.57 20.65 -10.12
CA ASN A 350 14.34 21.81 -10.63
C ASN A 350 15.86 21.69 -10.36
N GLY A 351 16.41 20.49 -10.46
CA GLY A 351 17.82 20.18 -10.19
C GLY A 351 18.17 19.89 -8.73
N THR A 352 17.20 19.92 -7.81
CA THR A 352 17.40 19.58 -6.40
C THR A 352 16.82 18.20 -6.07
N ARG A 353 17.67 17.25 -5.68
CA ARG A 353 17.25 15.89 -5.25
C ARG A 353 16.65 15.88 -3.83
N PHE A 354 17.42 16.40 -2.88
CA PHE A 354 17.14 16.24 -1.45
C PHE A 354 17.19 17.62 -0.75
N PRO A 355 16.08 18.37 -0.75
CA PRO A 355 16.04 19.71 -0.16
C PRO A 355 16.01 19.70 1.38
N GLY A 356 15.85 18.53 2.00
CA GLY A 356 15.80 18.37 3.47
C GLY A 356 14.46 18.76 4.10
N GLN A 357 13.37 18.78 3.32
CA GLN A 357 12.02 19.08 3.82
C GLN A 357 11.24 17.82 4.23
N SER A 358 11.73 16.64 3.87
CA SER A 358 11.23 15.35 4.32
C SER A 358 12.39 14.36 4.46
N GLN A 359 12.13 13.24 5.12
CA GLN A 359 13.08 12.16 5.35
C GLN A 359 12.49 10.80 4.92
N ILE A 360 13.33 9.76 4.88
CA ILE A 360 12.88 8.38 4.67
C ILE A 360 11.85 8.02 5.74
N GLY A 361 10.71 7.52 5.30
CA GLY A 361 9.53 7.23 6.09
C GLY A 361 8.37 8.19 5.82
N ASP A 362 8.67 9.45 5.47
CA ASP A 362 7.65 10.48 5.21
C ASP A 362 7.00 10.31 3.82
N ALA A 363 5.86 10.96 3.63
CA ALA A 363 5.25 11.09 2.31
C ALA A 363 6.10 12.00 1.40
N GLY A 364 6.04 11.74 0.10
CA GLY A 364 6.59 12.59 -0.94
C GLY A 364 5.75 13.85 -1.17
N SER A 365 6.09 14.63 -2.19
CA SER A 365 5.34 15.83 -2.54
C SER A 365 3.89 15.49 -2.92
N ASP A 366 2.98 16.45 -2.71
CA ASP A 366 1.55 16.30 -3.02
C ASP A 366 1.24 16.14 -4.52
N LEU A 367 2.25 16.09 -5.39
CA LEU A 367 2.08 15.96 -6.84
C LEU A 367 1.37 14.66 -7.23
N TYR A 368 1.50 13.58 -6.45
CA TYR A 368 0.80 12.30 -6.71
C TYR A 368 -0.74 12.46 -6.67
N LYS A 369 -1.25 13.44 -5.94
CA LYS A 369 -2.69 13.75 -5.83
C LYS A 369 -3.04 15.10 -6.47
N ASP A 370 -2.18 15.63 -7.33
CA ASP A 370 -2.44 16.84 -8.10
C ASP A 370 -3.71 16.67 -8.96
N PRO A 371 -4.53 17.72 -9.14
CA PRO A 371 -5.73 17.64 -9.96
C PRO A 371 -5.49 17.09 -11.38
N THR A 372 -4.35 17.43 -12.00
CA THR A 372 -3.99 16.92 -13.33
C THR A 372 -3.68 15.43 -13.28
N VAL A 373 -2.86 15.00 -12.31
CA VAL A 373 -2.49 13.59 -12.12
C VAL A 373 -3.75 12.75 -11.87
N LYS A 374 -4.61 13.21 -10.96
CA LYS A 374 -5.90 12.59 -10.66
C LYS A 374 -6.80 12.48 -11.89
N ALA A 375 -6.95 13.56 -12.67
CA ALA A 375 -7.79 13.56 -13.85
C ALA A 375 -7.30 12.56 -14.90
N VAL A 376 -5.98 12.49 -15.13
CA VAL A 376 -5.38 11.56 -16.10
C VAL A 376 -5.43 10.12 -15.61
N ASN A 377 -5.25 9.85 -14.31
CA ASN A 377 -5.41 8.50 -13.75
C ASN A 377 -6.84 7.99 -13.96
N LYS A 378 -7.84 8.81 -13.65
CA LYS A 378 -9.26 8.48 -13.88
C LYS A 378 -9.58 8.30 -15.36
N PHE A 379 -8.98 9.12 -16.22
CA PHE A 379 -9.08 8.92 -17.67
C PHE A 379 -8.52 7.57 -18.10
N HIS A 380 -7.35 7.17 -17.59
CA HIS A 380 -6.74 5.88 -17.91
C HIS A 380 -7.67 4.71 -17.57
N ASN A 381 -8.18 4.71 -16.33
CA ASN A 381 -9.08 3.66 -15.84
C ASN A 381 -10.38 3.62 -16.66
N ALA A 382 -10.98 4.78 -16.94
CA ALA A 382 -12.19 4.87 -17.75
C ALA A 382 -11.98 4.33 -19.18
N MET A 383 -10.78 4.48 -19.73
CA MET A 383 -10.50 4.15 -21.13
C MET A 383 -9.95 2.73 -21.31
N VAL A 384 -9.92 1.88 -20.29
CA VAL A 384 -9.49 0.48 -20.44
C VAL A 384 -10.29 -0.21 -21.55
N GLY A 385 -9.59 -0.91 -22.44
CA GLY A 385 -10.17 -1.57 -23.61
C GLY A 385 -10.40 -0.69 -24.85
N GLU A 386 -10.33 0.64 -24.73
CA GLU A 386 -10.49 1.54 -25.88
C GLU A 386 -9.24 1.59 -26.76
N SER A 387 -9.44 1.71 -28.08
CA SER A 387 -8.35 1.90 -29.04
C SER A 387 -7.63 3.22 -28.85
N GLU A 388 -6.40 3.34 -29.36
CA GLU A 388 -5.58 4.57 -29.27
C GLU A 388 -5.41 5.22 -30.63
N TYR A 389 -5.45 6.56 -30.67
CA TYR A 389 -4.97 7.34 -31.80
C TYR A 389 -4.18 8.56 -31.30
N ILE A 390 -2.91 8.66 -31.69
CA ILE A 390 -2.03 9.79 -31.30
C ILE A 390 -1.81 10.70 -32.50
N ARG A 391 -1.96 12.01 -32.28
CA ARG A 391 -1.69 13.05 -33.29
C ARG A 391 -1.11 14.31 -32.67
N ASN A 392 -0.60 15.18 -33.55
CA ASN A 392 -0.26 16.55 -33.23
C ASN A 392 -1.34 17.49 -33.79
N PRO A 393 -2.25 18.03 -32.96
CA PRO A 393 -3.29 18.93 -33.42
C PRO A 393 -2.73 20.11 -34.22
N ASN A 394 -3.42 20.50 -35.29
CA ASN A 394 -3.00 21.55 -36.22
C ASN A 394 -1.60 21.32 -36.88
N GLY A 395 -1.02 20.12 -36.76
CA GLY A 395 0.36 19.84 -37.18
C GLY A 395 1.43 20.43 -36.26
N ASP A 396 1.06 20.87 -35.05
CA ASP A 396 1.99 21.48 -34.09
C ASP A 396 2.56 20.41 -33.13
N GLU A 397 3.83 20.05 -33.31
CA GLU A 397 4.49 19.05 -32.48
C GLU A 397 4.76 19.52 -31.04
N GLN A 398 4.46 20.77 -30.67
CA GLN A 398 4.41 21.21 -29.27
C GLN A 398 3.12 20.78 -28.57
N VAL A 399 2.15 20.24 -29.31
CA VAL A 399 0.88 19.76 -28.77
C VAL A 399 0.72 18.29 -29.15
N ALA A 400 0.56 17.42 -28.16
CA ALA A 400 0.19 16.03 -28.36
C ALA A 400 -1.29 15.83 -28.01
N MET A 401 -2.01 15.03 -28.79
CA MET A 401 -3.36 14.59 -28.49
C MET A 401 -3.42 13.07 -28.59
N ILE A 402 -3.77 12.43 -27.48
CA ILE A 402 -3.94 10.99 -27.35
C ILE A 402 -5.43 10.72 -27.19
N GLU A 403 -6.04 10.13 -28.22
CA GLU A 403 -7.47 9.83 -28.27
C GLU A 403 -7.70 8.36 -27.93
N ARG A 404 -8.73 8.11 -27.13
CA ARG A 404 -9.16 6.79 -26.69
C ARG A 404 -10.55 6.48 -27.23
N GLY A 405 -10.58 5.65 -28.26
CA GLY A 405 -11.78 5.36 -29.05
C GLY A 405 -12.42 6.64 -29.59
N ASN A 406 -13.73 6.76 -29.39
CA ASN A 406 -14.49 8.00 -29.60
C ASN A 406 -14.99 8.62 -28.29
N LYS A 407 -14.43 8.18 -27.16
CA LYS A 407 -14.96 8.44 -25.81
C LYS A 407 -14.17 9.49 -25.04
N GLY A 408 -12.85 9.53 -25.23
CA GLY A 408 -12.00 10.46 -24.51
C GLY A 408 -10.74 10.88 -25.26
N ALA A 409 -10.16 12.01 -24.88
CA ALA A 409 -8.87 12.48 -25.34
C ALA A 409 -8.11 13.22 -24.22
N VAL A 410 -6.79 13.05 -24.19
CA VAL A 410 -5.87 13.89 -23.41
C VAL A 410 -5.04 14.72 -24.37
N ILE A 411 -4.99 16.03 -24.13
CA ILE A 411 -4.24 16.99 -24.94
C ILE A 411 -3.20 17.66 -24.06
N VAL A 412 -1.95 17.67 -24.51
CA VAL A 412 -0.79 18.15 -23.73
C VAL A 412 -0.11 19.25 -24.52
N ASN A 413 -0.08 20.48 -23.98
CA ASN A 413 0.65 21.61 -24.56
C ASN A 413 2.00 21.78 -23.88
N LEU A 414 3.07 21.38 -24.56
CA LEU A 414 4.44 21.52 -24.08
C LEU A 414 4.98 22.95 -24.23
N GLY A 415 4.32 23.78 -25.06
CA GLY A 415 4.73 25.14 -25.38
C GLY A 415 4.50 26.15 -24.25
N ASN A 416 5.25 27.25 -24.31
CA ASN A 416 5.14 28.37 -23.37
C ASN A 416 4.01 29.36 -23.70
N GLY A 417 3.22 29.09 -24.75
CA GLY A 417 2.08 29.91 -25.16
C GLY A 417 0.80 29.09 -25.25
N ASP A 418 -0.32 29.76 -25.04
CA ASP A 418 -1.65 29.20 -25.26
C ASP A 418 -1.81 28.74 -26.73
N LYS A 419 -2.55 27.65 -26.92
CA LYS A 419 -2.77 27.03 -28.22
C LYS A 419 -4.26 26.91 -28.49
N GLN A 420 -4.71 27.57 -29.56
CA GLN A 420 -6.06 27.42 -30.06
C GLN A 420 -6.17 26.16 -30.91
N LEU A 421 -7.01 25.22 -30.48
CA LEU A 421 -7.33 24.02 -31.25
C LEU A 421 -8.44 24.31 -32.25
N ASN A 422 -8.22 23.83 -33.48
CA ASN A 422 -9.24 23.62 -34.50
C ASN A 422 -8.76 22.44 -35.35
N SER A 423 -8.88 21.24 -34.79
CA SER A 423 -8.23 20.05 -35.34
C SER A 423 -9.20 18.88 -35.42
N GLU A 424 -8.96 18.00 -36.39
CA GLU A 424 -9.68 16.74 -36.52
C GLU A 424 -9.56 15.90 -35.25
N THR A 425 -10.64 15.20 -34.90
CA THR A 425 -10.73 14.31 -33.75
C THR A 425 -11.57 13.07 -34.07
N LYS A 426 -11.35 11.98 -33.32
CA LYS A 426 -12.18 10.78 -33.27
C LYS A 426 -13.26 10.85 -32.19
N LEU A 427 -13.21 11.84 -31.29
CA LEU A 427 -14.27 12.07 -30.30
C LEU A 427 -15.63 12.22 -30.98
N ALA A 428 -16.67 11.73 -30.31
CA ALA A 428 -18.03 11.99 -30.72
C ALA A 428 -18.35 13.50 -30.65
N ASP A 429 -19.31 13.94 -31.46
CA ASP A 429 -19.81 15.32 -31.39
C ASP A 429 -20.42 15.59 -30.00
N GLY A 430 -20.15 16.78 -29.45
CA GLY A 430 -20.60 17.13 -28.10
C GLY A 430 -19.79 18.27 -27.47
N THR A 431 -20.22 18.70 -26.30
CA THR A 431 -19.48 19.65 -25.46
C THR A 431 -18.83 18.89 -24.31
N TYR A 432 -17.51 18.98 -24.22
CA TYR A 432 -16.71 18.32 -23.21
C TYR A 432 -16.20 19.35 -22.21
N THR A 433 -16.26 19.02 -20.92
CA THR A 433 -15.62 19.82 -19.88
C THR A 433 -14.27 19.20 -19.56
N ASP A 434 -13.21 20.00 -19.62
CA ASP A 434 -11.88 19.62 -19.18
C ASP A 434 -11.91 19.28 -17.68
N GLN A 435 -11.54 18.04 -17.35
CA GLN A 435 -11.55 17.54 -15.98
C GLN A 435 -10.48 18.19 -15.09
N VAL A 436 -9.55 18.97 -15.67
CA VAL A 436 -8.52 19.71 -14.93
C VAL A 436 -8.95 21.16 -14.69
N SER A 437 -9.19 21.93 -15.76
CA SER A 437 -9.46 23.37 -15.66
C SER A 437 -10.94 23.76 -15.62
N GLY A 438 -11.86 22.83 -15.90
CA GLY A 438 -13.29 23.11 -16.03
C GLY A 438 -13.69 23.86 -17.30
N ARG A 439 -12.75 24.13 -18.21
CA ARG A 439 -13.02 24.82 -19.48
C ARG A 439 -13.78 23.91 -20.45
N GLN A 440 -14.59 24.50 -21.30
CA GLN A 440 -15.34 23.77 -22.31
C GLN A 440 -14.58 23.66 -23.64
N PHE A 441 -14.72 22.49 -24.25
CA PHE A 441 -14.27 22.14 -25.59
C PHE A 441 -15.46 21.62 -26.38
N ASN A 442 -15.52 21.94 -27.67
CA ASN A 442 -16.64 21.52 -28.53
C ASN A 442 -16.12 20.64 -29.66
N VAL A 443 -16.79 19.51 -29.86
CA VAL A 443 -16.61 18.64 -31.02
C VAL A 443 -17.85 18.75 -31.90
N SER A 444 -17.63 19.09 -33.16
CA SER A 444 -18.70 19.13 -34.16
C SER A 444 -18.16 18.69 -35.52
N ASN A 445 -18.86 17.77 -36.20
CA ASN A 445 -18.45 17.25 -37.49
C ASN A 445 -16.99 16.73 -37.48
N GLY A 446 -16.61 16.02 -36.41
CA GLY A 446 -15.26 15.45 -36.24
C GLY A 446 -14.14 16.48 -36.06
N HIS A 447 -14.46 17.73 -35.68
CA HIS A 447 -13.48 18.76 -35.36
C HIS A 447 -13.62 19.22 -33.90
N LEU A 448 -12.50 19.16 -33.17
CA LEU A 448 -12.37 19.66 -31.81
C LEU A 448 -11.91 21.12 -31.83
N THR A 449 -12.61 21.96 -31.08
CA THR A 449 -12.29 23.37 -30.87
C THR A 449 -12.20 23.72 -29.39
N GLY A 450 -11.22 24.55 -29.03
CA GLY A 450 -11.01 25.02 -27.66
C GLY A 450 -9.61 25.61 -27.46
N ASN A 451 -9.34 26.17 -26.29
CA ASN A 451 -8.04 26.75 -25.95
C ASN A 451 -7.31 25.89 -24.90
N VAL A 452 -6.10 25.46 -25.24
CA VAL A 452 -5.20 24.75 -24.30
C VAL A 452 -4.18 25.76 -23.78
N SER A 453 -4.17 25.99 -22.47
CA SER A 453 -3.22 26.94 -21.89
C SER A 453 -1.77 26.49 -22.07
N SER A 454 -0.84 27.43 -22.04
CA SER A 454 0.59 27.11 -21.98
C SER A 454 0.90 26.11 -20.87
N ARG A 455 1.81 25.17 -21.14
CA ARG A 455 2.32 24.22 -20.15
C ARG A 455 1.23 23.48 -19.37
N SER A 456 0.14 23.10 -20.05
CA SER A 456 -1.00 22.46 -19.41
C SER A 456 -1.48 21.22 -20.15
N SER A 457 -2.18 20.36 -19.40
CA SER A 457 -2.90 19.22 -19.94
C SER A 457 -4.40 19.45 -19.84
N VAL A 458 -5.12 18.96 -20.84
CA VAL A 458 -6.58 18.97 -20.93
C VAL A 458 -7.04 17.52 -21.02
N VAL A 459 -8.00 17.15 -20.18
CA VAL A 459 -8.54 15.78 -20.11
C VAL A 459 -10.02 15.84 -20.46
N LEU A 460 -10.38 15.31 -21.62
CA LEU A 460 -11.73 15.33 -22.17
C LEU A 460 -12.29 13.91 -22.18
N TYR A 461 -13.41 13.71 -21.51
CA TYR A 461 -14.32 12.59 -21.71
C TYR A 461 -15.65 12.97 -21.09
N ASP A 462 -16.73 12.31 -21.49
CA ASP A 462 -18.00 12.42 -20.76
C ASP A 462 -17.88 11.56 -19.50
N ALA A 463 -17.15 12.13 -18.54
CA ALA A 463 -17.14 11.63 -17.20
C ALA A 463 -18.57 11.75 -16.71
N LYS A 464 -19.26 10.60 -16.58
CA LYS A 464 -20.29 10.59 -15.54
C LYS A 464 -19.56 11.01 -14.27
N PRO A 465 -20.01 12.05 -13.54
CA PRO A 465 -19.57 12.17 -12.16
C PRO A 465 -19.75 10.78 -11.55
N ASP A 466 -18.78 10.32 -10.76
CA ASP A 466 -18.91 9.07 -10.02
C ASP A 466 -20.22 9.16 -9.22
N GLY A 467 -21.29 8.67 -9.84
CA GLY A 467 -22.66 8.80 -9.37
C GLY A 467 -22.91 7.83 -8.23
N THR A 468 -21.89 7.05 -7.87
CA THR A 468 -21.85 6.25 -6.68
C THR A 468 -21.99 7.19 -5.51
N ALA A 469 -23.19 7.22 -4.94
CA ALA A 469 -23.44 7.94 -3.72
C ALA A 469 -22.47 7.43 -2.64
N GLN A 470 -21.87 8.35 -1.89
CA GLN A 470 -20.95 8.04 -0.82
C GLN A 470 -21.52 8.56 0.50
N VAL A 471 -21.24 7.83 1.57
CA VAL A 471 -21.58 8.21 2.94
C VAL A 471 -20.37 8.05 3.85
N SER A 472 -20.24 8.95 4.82
CA SER A 472 -19.27 8.82 5.90
C SER A 472 -19.68 9.54 7.17
N VAL A 473 -18.90 9.35 8.25
CA VAL A 473 -19.04 10.07 9.51
C VAL A 473 -17.73 10.83 9.76
N ASP A 474 -17.79 12.14 9.96
CA ASP A 474 -16.61 12.95 10.27
C ASP A 474 -15.99 12.52 11.61
N GLY A 475 -14.66 12.39 11.62
CA GLY A 475 -13.90 12.11 12.84
C GLY A 475 -14.00 10.68 13.37
N TYR A 476 -14.77 9.81 12.71
CA TYR A 476 -14.79 8.38 13.04
C TYR A 476 -13.47 7.72 12.59
N LYS A 477 -12.84 6.97 13.50
CA LYS A 477 -11.61 6.21 13.24
C LYS A 477 -11.91 4.72 13.39
N GLU A 478 -11.75 3.97 12.32
CA GLU A 478 -11.94 2.52 12.36
C GLU A 478 -10.91 1.89 13.32
N GLY A 479 -11.37 1.10 14.29
CA GLY A 479 -10.54 0.53 15.36
C GLY A 479 -10.47 1.34 16.66
N ASP A 480 -10.97 2.59 16.68
CA ASP A 480 -11.17 3.41 17.88
C ASP A 480 -12.63 3.86 17.96
N ASN A 481 -13.50 2.93 18.33
CA ASN A 481 -14.95 3.08 18.31
C ASN A 481 -15.58 3.38 19.69
N SER A 482 -14.76 3.77 20.67
CA SER A 482 -15.18 3.94 22.06
C SER A 482 -15.63 5.38 22.35
N ILE A 483 -16.78 5.53 23.02
CA ILE A 483 -17.32 6.84 23.43
C ILE A 483 -17.52 6.89 24.95
N SER A 484 -17.19 8.01 25.59
CA SER A 484 -17.31 8.16 27.07
C SER A 484 -18.62 8.82 27.51
N SER A 485 -19.39 9.33 26.55
CA SER A 485 -20.72 9.90 26.73
C SER A 485 -21.44 9.90 25.38
N ALA A 486 -22.73 10.23 25.38
CA ALA A 486 -23.45 10.56 24.15
C ALA A 486 -22.65 11.61 23.36
N THR A 487 -22.43 11.32 22.07
CA THR A 487 -21.50 12.06 21.22
C THR A 487 -22.22 12.50 19.95
N GLU A 488 -22.10 13.78 19.61
CA GLU A 488 -22.63 14.30 18.35
C GLU A 488 -21.63 13.99 17.22
N VAL A 489 -22.10 13.29 16.18
CA VAL A 489 -21.33 13.00 14.97
C VAL A 489 -21.93 13.72 13.77
N THR A 490 -21.07 14.11 12.83
CA THR A 490 -21.52 14.77 11.59
C THR A 490 -21.53 13.77 10.45
N LEU A 491 -22.71 13.57 9.86
CA LEU A 491 -22.94 12.68 8.74
C LEU A 491 -22.56 13.39 7.44
N LYS A 492 -21.92 12.65 6.54
CA LYS A 492 -21.55 13.12 5.21
C LYS A 492 -22.27 12.31 4.15
N ALA A 493 -22.72 13.02 3.11
CA ALA A 493 -23.30 12.42 1.91
C ALA A 493 -22.80 13.16 0.67
N LYS A 494 -22.24 12.42 -0.28
CA LYS A 494 -21.69 12.98 -1.52
C LYS A 494 -22.28 12.23 -2.71
N ASN A 495 -22.61 12.97 -3.78
CA ASN A 495 -23.19 12.42 -5.01
C ASN A 495 -24.49 11.60 -4.76
N ALA A 496 -25.22 11.93 -3.71
CA ALA A 496 -26.45 11.27 -3.30
C ALA A 496 -27.68 12.11 -3.70
N GLU A 497 -28.66 11.51 -4.36
CA GLU A 497 -29.99 12.13 -4.51
C GLU A 497 -30.78 12.07 -3.21
N SER A 498 -30.58 10.99 -2.44
CA SER A 498 -31.13 10.83 -1.11
C SER A 498 -30.15 10.08 -0.23
N ALA A 499 -30.16 10.38 1.06
CA ALA A 499 -29.40 9.65 2.05
C ALA A 499 -30.25 9.43 3.30
N THR A 500 -30.14 8.25 3.88
CA THR A 500 -30.80 7.85 5.11
C THR A 500 -29.77 7.37 6.11
N TYR A 501 -30.08 7.57 7.39
CA TYR A 501 -29.37 6.92 8.48
C TYR A 501 -30.36 6.16 9.33
N LYS A 502 -29.87 5.13 10.03
CA LYS A 502 -30.59 4.49 11.12
C LYS A 502 -29.64 4.18 12.25
N LEU A 503 -30.15 4.28 13.46
CA LEU A 503 -29.49 3.79 14.67
C LEU A 503 -30.06 2.41 14.98
N ASP A 504 -29.18 1.42 15.09
CA ASP A 504 -29.47 0.02 15.36
C ASP A 504 -30.56 -0.52 14.41
N ASN A 505 -31.61 -1.11 14.97
CA ASN A 505 -32.79 -1.59 14.25
C ASN A 505 -33.91 -0.54 14.19
N GLY A 506 -33.55 0.74 14.37
CA GLY A 506 -34.48 1.87 14.34
C GLY A 506 -35.04 2.18 12.94
N GLN A 507 -35.90 3.19 12.88
CA GLN A 507 -36.45 3.70 11.63
C GLN A 507 -35.36 4.39 10.80
N GLU A 508 -35.41 4.21 9.49
CA GLU A 508 -34.58 4.99 8.57
C GLU A 508 -35.06 6.44 8.52
N VAL A 509 -34.13 7.37 8.72
CA VAL A 509 -34.38 8.82 8.75
C VAL A 509 -33.56 9.47 7.64
N ALA A 510 -34.20 10.30 6.81
CA ALA A 510 -33.50 11.04 5.77
C ALA A 510 -32.57 12.10 6.38
N PHE A 511 -31.39 12.29 5.77
CA PHE A 511 -30.45 13.33 6.17
C PHE A 511 -29.83 14.06 4.97
N GLN A 512 -29.27 15.24 5.23
CA GLN A 512 -28.48 16.03 4.27
C GLN A 512 -27.00 16.06 4.69
N ASP A 513 -26.09 16.30 3.74
CA ASP A 513 -24.67 16.48 4.07
C ASP A 513 -24.47 17.51 5.20
N GLY A 514 -23.69 17.15 6.21
CA GLY A 514 -23.47 17.97 7.40
C GLY A 514 -24.52 17.80 8.50
N THR A 515 -25.50 16.91 8.35
CA THR A 515 -26.47 16.60 9.42
C THR A 515 -25.74 16.06 10.65
N LYS A 516 -26.14 16.54 11.82
CA LYS A 516 -25.59 16.11 13.11
C LYS A 516 -26.55 15.13 13.77
N VAL A 517 -26.00 14.02 14.25
CA VAL A 517 -26.75 12.97 14.95
C VAL A 517 -26.03 12.64 16.25
N THR A 518 -26.77 12.47 17.33
CA THR A 518 -26.21 12.02 18.61
C THR A 518 -26.20 10.50 18.63
N VAL A 519 -25.03 9.91 18.84
CA VAL A 519 -24.84 8.46 19.05
C VAL A 519 -24.53 8.21 20.52
N GLY A 520 -24.96 7.06 21.03
CA GLY A 520 -24.69 6.64 22.41
C GLY A 520 -25.60 7.25 23.47
N GLU A 521 -26.68 7.92 23.08
CA GLU A 521 -27.67 8.42 24.02
C GLU A 521 -28.39 7.25 24.72
N GLY A 522 -28.41 7.26 26.06
CA GLY A 522 -29.05 6.22 26.85
C GLY A 522 -28.32 4.87 26.87
N LEU A 523 -27.15 4.75 26.23
CA LEU A 523 -26.34 3.54 26.36
C LEU A 523 -25.77 3.43 27.77
N GLU A 524 -25.91 2.25 28.36
CA GLU A 524 -25.14 1.88 29.53
C GLU A 524 -23.72 1.49 29.11
N ALA A 525 -22.83 1.57 30.09
CA ALA A 525 -21.51 0.97 30.08
C ALA A 525 -21.43 -0.37 29.32
N GLY A 526 -20.56 -0.46 28.31
CA GLY A 526 -20.30 -1.68 27.53
C GLY A 526 -21.33 -1.96 26.44
N GLN A 527 -22.44 -1.20 26.37
CA GLN A 527 -23.39 -1.31 25.28
C GLN A 527 -22.88 -0.55 24.05
N SER A 528 -23.28 -1.03 22.88
CA SER A 528 -22.97 -0.39 21.60
C SER A 528 -24.24 0.07 20.91
N THR A 529 -24.10 1.11 20.10
CA THR A 529 -25.08 1.49 19.07
C THR A 529 -24.41 1.43 17.71
N THR A 530 -25.15 1.04 16.70
CA THR A 530 -24.72 0.97 15.32
C THR A 530 -25.40 2.06 14.51
N LEU A 531 -24.64 2.94 13.89
CA LEU A 531 -25.12 3.91 12.92
C LEU A 531 -24.89 3.37 11.51
N THR A 532 -25.96 3.03 10.81
CA THR A 532 -25.90 2.66 9.39
C THR A 532 -26.28 3.86 8.55
N LEU A 533 -25.41 4.23 7.62
CA LEU A 533 -25.68 5.24 6.59
C LEU A 533 -25.91 4.54 5.27
N THR A 534 -26.96 4.95 4.56
CA THR A 534 -27.24 4.51 3.20
C THR A 534 -27.44 5.75 2.34
N ALA A 535 -26.78 5.82 1.19
CA ALA A 535 -27.08 6.84 0.20
C ALA A 535 -27.39 6.22 -1.15
N THR A 536 -28.33 6.85 -1.85
CA THR A 536 -28.80 6.46 -3.17
C THR A 536 -28.33 7.49 -4.18
N GLY A 537 -27.59 7.03 -5.19
CA GLY A 537 -27.11 7.85 -6.30
C GLY A 537 -28.21 8.19 -7.30
N ALA A 538 -27.90 9.09 -8.23
CA ALA A 538 -28.82 9.46 -9.32
C ALA A 538 -29.10 8.32 -10.31
N ASP A 539 -28.30 7.25 -10.25
CA ASP A 539 -28.50 6.02 -11.00
C ASP A 539 -29.37 4.98 -10.26
N GLY A 540 -29.85 5.31 -9.05
CA GLY A 540 -30.65 4.44 -8.20
C GLY A 540 -29.84 3.40 -7.41
N GLN A 541 -28.51 3.37 -7.54
CA GLN A 541 -27.66 2.45 -6.77
C GLN A 541 -27.46 2.95 -5.35
N THR A 542 -27.38 2.01 -4.40
CA THR A 542 -27.20 2.32 -2.99
C THR A 542 -25.80 1.96 -2.51
N THR A 543 -25.22 2.84 -1.70
CA THR A 543 -23.99 2.59 -0.94
C THR A 543 -24.33 2.63 0.53
N THR A 544 -23.95 1.59 1.26
CA THR A 544 -24.22 1.47 2.70
C THR A 544 -22.91 1.33 3.47
N LYS A 545 -22.75 2.12 4.54
CA LYS A 545 -21.66 1.97 5.52
C LYS A 545 -22.23 1.89 6.92
N THR A 546 -21.56 1.13 7.77
CA THR A 546 -21.99 0.88 9.15
C THR A 546 -20.88 1.27 10.11
N TYR A 547 -21.22 2.06 11.11
CA TYR A 547 -20.34 2.57 12.15
C TYR A 547 -20.82 2.05 13.49
N THR A 548 -19.94 1.47 14.30
CA THR A 548 -20.31 1.02 15.65
C THR A 548 -19.72 1.98 16.66
N PHE A 549 -20.47 2.33 17.70
CA PHE A 549 -19.99 3.14 18.81
C PHE A 549 -20.29 2.43 20.11
N THR A 550 -19.27 2.22 20.94
CA THR A 550 -19.40 1.47 22.20
C THR A 550 -19.20 2.41 23.37
N MET A 551 -20.20 2.48 24.27
CA MET A 551 -20.09 3.25 25.50
C MET A 551 -19.04 2.62 26.39
N LYS A 552 -18.04 3.41 26.78
CA LYS A 552 -17.03 2.96 27.74
C LYS A 552 -17.74 2.57 29.03
N ASP A 553 -17.40 1.40 29.54
CA ASP A 553 -17.82 0.97 30.86
C ASP A 553 -16.80 1.50 31.88
N PRO A 554 -17.12 2.56 32.66
CA PRO A 554 -16.20 3.07 33.69
C PRO A 554 -16.09 2.11 34.89
N SER A 555 -16.99 1.13 34.99
CA SER A 555 -16.95 0.03 35.95
C SER A 555 -16.40 -1.26 35.37
N ALA A 556 -16.02 -1.30 34.10
CA ALA A 556 -15.43 -2.50 33.51
C ALA A 556 -14.17 -2.77 34.29
N GLU A 557 -14.12 -3.93 34.94
CA GLU A 557 -12.90 -4.40 35.54
C GLU A 557 -12.10 -5.14 34.48
N THR A 558 -10.81 -4.91 34.49
CA THR A 558 -9.83 -5.74 33.80
C THR A 558 -8.94 -6.37 34.84
N SER A 559 -8.38 -7.52 34.54
CA SER A 559 -7.41 -8.15 35.39
C SER A 559 -6.00 -7.82 34.92
N ILE A 560 -5.07 -7.68 35.85
CA ILE A 560 -3.64 -7.75 35.53
C ILE A 560 -3.03 -8.93 36.26
N TYR A 561 -2.00 -9.51 35.65
CA TYR A 561 -1.39 -10.74 36.13
C TYR A 561 0.09 -10.51 36.38
N PHE A 562 0.65 -11.14 37.39
CA PHE A 562 2.07 -11.15 37.68
C PHE A 562 2.58 -12.59 37.75
N GLN A 563 3.51 -12.92 36.86
CA GLN A 563 4.34 -14.11 36.95
C GLN A 563 5.35 -13.87 38.07
N ASN A 564 5.34 -14.73 39.08
CA ASN A 564 6.18 -14.61 40.28
C ASN A 564 7.36 -15.61 40.20
N PRO A 565 8.42 -15.32 39.41
CA PRO A 565 9.53 -16.24 39.20
C PRO A 565 10.35 -16.47 40.47
N ASP A 566 10.32 -15.53 41.40
CA ASP A 566 11.11 -15.58 42.64
C ASP A 566 10.35 -16.30 43.78
N ASN A 567 9.20 -16.92 43.48
CA ASN A 567 8.40 -17.74 44.39
C ASN A 567 8.00 -17.01 45.69
N TRP A 568 7.66 -15.72 45.61
CA TRP A 568 7.15 -14.99 46.77
C TRP A 568 5.88 -15.63 47.33
N SER A 569 5.80 -15.75 48.66
CA SER A 569 4.65 -16.33 49.34
C SER A 569 3.40 -15.45 49.22
N ASP A 570 3.59 -14.13 49.25
CA ASP A 570 2.56 -13.13 49.04
C ASP A 570 3.03 -12.13 47.97
N VAL A 571 2.12 -11.70 47.10
CA VAL A 571 2.37 -10.65 46.10
C VAL A 571 1.33 -9.56 46.29
N TYR A 572 1.78 -8.31 46.25
CA TYR A 572 0.95 -7.11 46.30
C TYR A 572 1.15 -6.30 45.02
N ALA A 573 0.07 -5.67 44.55
CA ALA A 573 0.11 -4.68 43.48
C ALA A 573 -0.09 -3.28 44.06
N TYR A 574 0.89 -2.41 43.87
CA TYR A 574 0.81 -0.98 44.15
C TYR A 574 0.64 -0.21 42.84
N MET A 575 -0.44 0.56 42.72
CA MET A 575 -0.76 1.30 41.51
C MET A 575 -0.94 2.79 41.79
N TYR A 576 -0.42 3.61 40.89
CA TYR A 576 -0.54 5.07 40.97
C TYR A 576 -0.72 5.69 39.59
N SER A 577 -1.50 6.77 39.51
CA SER A 577 -1.71 7.52 38.26
C SER A 577 -0.56 8.48 37.99
N ALA A 578 -0.51 9.06 36.79
CA ALA A 578 0.45 10.11 36.42
C ALA A 578 0.41 11.38 37.32
N LYS A 579 -0.63 11.54 38.16
CA LYS A 579 -0.76 12.61 39.16
C LYS A 579 -0.39 12.17 40.59
N ASP A 580 0.27 11.02 40.74
CA ASP A 580 0.62 10.38 42.01
C ASP A 580 -0.57 10.02 42.91
N THR A 581 -1.78 9.88 42.34
CA THR A 581 -2.94 9.37 43.08
C THR A 581 -2.75 7.87 43.33
N LYS A 582 -2.86 7.44 44.59
CA LYS A 582 -2.74 6.04 45.00
C LYS A 582 -4.04 5.29 44.73
N LEU A 583 -4.02 4.34 43.80
CA LEU A 583 -5.23 3.69 43.26
C LEU A 583 -5.58 2.40 44.01
N LEU A 584 -4.60 1.72 44.62
CA LEU A 584 -4.77 0.48 45.38
C LEU A 584 -4.36 0.63 46.85
N GLY A 585 -4.64 1.80 47.43
CA GLY A 585 -4.27 2.11 48.82
C GLY A 585 -2.80 2.48 49.01
N ALA A 586 -2.37 2.57 50.28
CA ALA A 586 -0.98 2.88 50.62
C ALA A 586 -0.05 1.69 50.32
N TRP A 587 1.24 1.99 50.11
CA TRP A 587 2.29 0.96 49.99
C TRP A 587 2.16 -0.09 51.12
N PRO A 588 2.20 -1.42 50.81
CA PRO A 588 2.61 -2.08 49.56
C PRO A 588 1.52 -2.22 48.49
N GLY A 589 0.36 -1.58 48.66
CA GLY A 589 -0.80 -1.74 47.79
C GLY A 589 -1.70 -2.91 48.21
N THR A 590 -2.45 -3.46 47.26
CA THR A 590 -3.44 -4.51 47.51
C THR A 590 -2.84 -5.89 47.26
N LYS A 591 -3.12 -6.83 48.17
CA LYS A 591 -2.69 -8.23 48.03
C LYS A 591 -3.37 -8.88 46.82
N MET A 592 -2.58 -9.48 45.94
CA MET A 592 -3.05 -10.21 44.76
C MET A 592 -3.43 -11.66 45.12
N THR A 593 -4.28 -12.27 44.29
CA THR A 593 -4.72 -13.66 44.47
C THR A 593 -4.02 -14.57 43.46
N LYS A 594 -3.58 -15.76 43.88
CA LYS A 594 -2.97 -16.73 42.97
C LYS A 594 -4.05 -17.46 42.16
N ASP A 595 -3.94 -17.43 40.82
CA ASP A 595 -4.84 -18.11 39.90
C ASP A 595 -4.48 -19.60 39.70
N SER A 596 -5.31 -20.32 38.95
CA SER A 596 -5.12 -21.75 38.67
C SER A 596 -3.87 -22.07 37.83
N THR A 597 -3.28 -21.07 37.18
CA THR A 597 -2.03 -21.19 36.41
C THR A 597 -0.80 -20.86 37.24
N GLY A 598 -1.01 -20.46 38.51
CA GLY A 598 0.04 -20.08 39.43
C GLY A 598 0.51 -18.63 39.33
N ARG A 599 -0.12 -17.79 38.49
CA ARG A 599 0.13 -16.35 38.41
C ARG A 599 -0.65 -15.62 39.50
N TYR A 600 -0.19 -14.46 39.91
CA TYR A 600 -0.93 -13.60 40.83
C TYR A 600 -1.78 -12.63 40.03
N THR A 601 -3.05 -12.46 40.38
CA THR A 601 -4.01 -11.60 39.65
C THR A 601 -4.73 -10.66 40.60
N ILE A 602 -5.14 -9.52 40.07
CA ILE A 602 -6.03 -8.55 40.72
C ILE A 602 -6.91 -7.90 39.65
N SER A 603 -8.20 -7.74 39.96
CA SER A 603 -9.15 -7.00 39.13
C SER A 603 -9.12 -5.53 39.52
N VAL A 604 -9.04 -4.66 38.52
CA VAL A 604 -8.98 -3.20 38.66
C VAL A 604 -9.81 -2.53 37.57
N PRO A 605 -10.23 -1.27 37.74
CA PRO A 605 -10.92 -0.54 36.68
C PRO A 605 -10.12 -0.51 35.37
N ALA A 606 -10.76 -0.84 34.26
CA ALA A 606 -10.21 -0.81 32.90
C ALA A 606 -9.86 0.61 32.46
N SER A 607 -10.49 1.63 33.05
CA SER A 607 -10.16 3.05 32.79
C SER A 607 -8.70 3.40 33.11
N TYR A 608 -8.02 2.61 33.94
CA TYR A 608 -6.61 2.82 34.26
C TYR A 608 -5.68 2.74 33.04
N ALA A 609 -6.11 2.11 31.93
CA ALA A 609 -5.37 2.08 30.66
C ALA A 609 -5.23 3.45 30.00
N GLU A 610 -6.18 4.35 30.25
CA GLU A 610 -6.23 5.67 29.62
C GLU A 610 -5.67 6.78 30.52
N GLU A 611 -5.40 6.47 31.80
CA GLU A 611 -4.97 7.43 32.83
C GLU A 611 -3.45 7.46 33.06
N GLY A 612 -2.66 6.76 32.23
CA GLY A 612 -1.20 6.67 32.36
C GLY A 612 -0.78 6.04 33.69
N VAL A 613 -1.53 5.02 34.14
CA VAL A 613 -1.31 4.35 35.42
C VAL A 613 -0.04 3.50 35.37
N LYS A 614 0.68 3.48 36.49
CA LYS A 614 1.86 2.63 36.70
C LYS A 614 1.57 1.57 37.75
N VAL A 615 2.17 0.39 37.62
CA VAL A 615 2.06 -0.73 38.56
C VAL A 615 3.42 -1.22 39.06
N ILE A 616 3.52 -1.48 40.37
CA ILE A 616 4.64 -2.13 41.03
C ILE A 616 4.14 -3.39 41.73
N PHE A 617 4.83 -4.50 41.54
CA PHE A 617 4.59 -5.76 42.22
C PHE A 617 5.61 -5.95 43.35
N THR A 618 5.17 -6.30 44.56
CA THR A 618 6.08 -6.44 45.73
C THR A 618 5.69 -7.60 46.63
N ASN A 619 6.68 -8.18 47.32
CA ASN A 619 6.45 -9.16 48.38
C ASN A 619 6.21 -8.53 49.77
N ASN A 620 6.24 -7.20 49.87
CA ASN A 620 6.19 -6.46 51.13
C ASN A 620 7.28 -6.86 52.16
N GLN A 621 8.39 -7.44 51.69
CA GLN A 621 9.54 -7.88 52.49
C GLN A 621 10.87 -7.33 51.95
N GLY A 622 10.83 -6.23 51.21
CA GLY A 622 12.00 -5.54 50.66
C GLY A 622 12.33 -5.90 49.22
N SER A 623 11.55 -6.74 48.54
CA SER A 623 11.67 -7.00 47.09
C SER A 623 10.48 -6.43 46.32
N GLN A 624 10.76 -5.82 45.17
CA GLN A 624 9.74 -5.28 44.26
C GLN A 624 10.19 -5.37 42.80
N PHE A 625 9.22 -5.39 41.89
CA PHE A 625 9.44 -5.22 40.47
C PHE A 625 8.45 -4.22 39.89
N PRO A 626 8.92 -3.26 39.09
CA PRO A 626 10.33 -2.91 38.86
C PRO A 626 10.99 -2.32 40.12
N GLN A 627 12.32 -2.15 40.11
CA GLN A 627 13.10 -1.64 41.25
C GLN A 627 12.98 -0.12 41.46
N LYS A 628 12.34 0.61 40.53
CA LYS A 628 12.24 2.07 40.53
C LYS A 628 10.80 2.51 40.17
N GLU A 629 10.63 3.08 38.99
CA GLU A 629 9.35 3.53 38.44
C GLU A 629 8.54 2.32 37.96
N GLY A 630 7.25 2.26 38.30
CA GLY A 630 6.35 1.16 37.96
C GLY A 630 6.24 0.89 36.44
N PHE A 631 5.80 -0.32 36.10
CA PHE A 631 5.48 -0.68 34.72
C PHE A 631 4.25 0.07 34.24
N ASP A 632 4.19 0.38 32.95
CA ASP A 632 2.96 0.89 32.34
C ASP A 632 1.82 -0.11 32.49
N PHE A 633 0.69 0.37 33.00
CA PHE A 633 -0.52 -0.41 33.12
C PHE A 633 -1.06 -0.75 31.73
N LYS A 634 -1.51 -1.99 31.58
CA LYS A 634 -2.17 -2.51 30.40
C LYS A 634 -3.29 -3.44 30.85
N ALA A 635 -4.48 -3.22 30.33
CA ALA A 635 -5.62 -4.11 30.53
C ALA A 635 -5.27 -5.55 30.08
N GLU A 636 -5.64 -6.55 30.88
CA GLU A 636 -5.26 -7.97 30.70
C GLU A 636 -3.75 -8.23 30.63
N GLY A 637 -2.93 -7.25 31.04
CA GLY A 637 -1.48 -7.35 30.97
C GLY A 637 -0.94 -8.44 31.89
N VAL A 638 -0.11 -9.32 31.34
CA VAL A 638 0.68 -10.28 32.12
C VAL A 638 2.06 -9.68 32.32
N TYR A 639 2.50 -9.53 33.55
CA TYR A 639 3.77 -8.93 33.91
C TYR A 639 4.72 -9.97 34.49
N SER A 640 6.01 -9.77 34.28
CA SER A 640 7.09 -10.49 34.95
C SER A 640 7.98 -9.50 35.70
N LYS A 641 9.07 -9.97 36.31
CA LYS A 641 10.08 -9.08 36.91
C LYS A 641 10.74 -8.12 35.90
N ALA A 642 10.68 -8.44 34.60
CA ALA A 642 11.27 -7.64 33.52
C ALA A 642 10.29 -6.63 32.90
N GLY A 643 8.98 -6.77 33.15
CA GLY A 643 7.94 -5.90 32.59
C GLY A 643 6.78 -6.67 32.00
N LEU A 644 6.03 -6.01 31.13
CA LEU A 644 4.89 -6.60 30.43
C LEU A 644 5.37 -7.73 29.51
N VAL A 645 4.82 -8.93 29.71
CA VAL A 645 4.96 -10.08 28.83
C VAL A 645 4.18 -9.80 27.54
N PRO A 646 4.78 -10.00 26.35
CA PRO A 646 4.11 -9.75 25.09
C PRO A 646 2.79 -10.53 24.95
N ASP A 647 1.77 -9.95 24.32
CA ASP A 647 0.50 -10.64 24.09
C ASP A 647 0.68 -11.87 23.20
N VAL A 648 -0.29 -12.78 23.27
CA VAL A 648 -0.43 -13.89 22.32
C VAL A 648 -1.37 -13.42 21.21
N PRO A 649 -0.97 -13.46 19.93
CA PRO A 649 -1.85 -13.06 18.82
C PRO A 649 -3.16 -13.85 18.80
N ALA A 650 -4.25 -13.23 18.31
CA ALA A 650 -5.54 -13.90 18.18
C ALA A 650 -5.44 -15.18 17.33
N GLY A 651 -6.12 -16.25 17.76
CA GLY A 651 -6.04 -17.58 17.13
C GLY A 651 -4.77 -18.37 17.44
N LYS A 652 -3.85 -17.83 18.26
CA LYS A 652 -2.66 -18.53 18.74
C LYS A 652 -2.74 -18.86 20.23
N THR A 653 -1.86 -19.75 20.67
CA THR A 653 -1.64 -20.16 22.03
C THR A 653 -0.15 -20.20 22.32
N ARG A 654 0.27 -19.62 23.45
CA ARG A 654 1.66 -19.64 23.86
C ARG A 654 1.99 -20.93 24.60
N VAL A 655 2.96 -21.67 24.08
CA VAL A 655 3.60 -22.76 24.81
C VAL A 655 4.87 -22.26 25.43
N THR A 656 5.07 -22.53 26.72
CA THR A 656 6.30 -22.20 27.43
C THR A 656 7.06 -23.46 27.82
N PHE A 657 8.38 -23.39 27.81
CA PHE A 657 9.27 -24.44 28.27
C PHE A 657 10.23 -23.83 29.29
N ASP A 658 10.10 -24.25 30.55
CA ASP A 658 11.11 -23.98 31.56
C ASP A 658 12.47 -24.44 31.03
N ASN A 659 13.54 -23.73 31.39
CA ASN A 659 14.89 -24.07 30.94
C ASN A 659 15.71 -24.80 32.02
N PRO A 660 15.37 -26.05 32.40
CA PRO A 660 16.09 -26.75 33.47
C PRO A 660 17.53 -27.11 33.07
N GLY A 661 17.85 -27.07 31.78
CA GLY A 661 19.19 -27.36 31.26
C GLY A 661 20.12 -26.16 31.19
N GLY A 662 19.65 -24.95 31.53
CA GLY A 662 20.43 -23.72 31.38
C GLY A 662 20.84 -23.45 29.93
N TRP A 663 20.01 -23.87 28.97
CA TRP A 663 20.29 -23.74 27.54
C TRP A 663 20.30 -22.27 27.11
N ASP A 664 21.19 -21.94 26.19
CA ASP A 664 21.19 -20.62 25.56
C ASP A 664 20.02 -20.45 24.58
N ASN A 665 19.64 -21.55 23.92
CA ASN A 665 18.56 -21.60 22.93
C ASN A 665 17.80 -22.92 23.03
N ALA A 666 16.53 -22.93 22.65
CA ALA A 666 15.69 -24.13 22.53
C ALA A 666 14.87 -24.08 21.24
N ASN A 667 14.56 -25.24 20.67
CA ASN A 667 13.57 -25.41 19.61
C ASN A 667 12.37 -26.21 20.13
N ALA A 668 11.20 -25.96 19.55
CA ALA A 668 10.01 -26.79 19.69
C ALA A 668 9.71 -27.51 18.37
N TYR A 669 9.55 -28.83 18.44
CA TYR A 669 9.18 -29.69 17.33
C TYR A 669 7.79 -30.28 17.61
N VAL A 670 6.83 -30.02 16.72
CA VAL A 670 5.45 -30.48 16.85
C VAL A 670 5.10 -31.45 15.73
N TYR A 671 4.40 -32.53 16.05
CA TYR A 671 3.94 -33.52 15.08
C TYR A 671 2.59 -34.15 15.43
N TYR A 672 1.79 -34.50 14.43
CA TYR A 672 0.47 -35.15 14.61
C TYR A 672 -0.02 -35.89 13.34
N GLY A 673 -1.05 -36.74 13.46
CA GLY A 673 -1.77 -37.33 12.31
C GLY A 673 -1.10 -38.50 11.57
N ASN A 674 -1.80 -39.05 10.57
CA ASN A 674 -1.32 -40.05 9.62
C ASN A 674 -1.86 -39.74 8.20
N PRO A 675 -1.04 -39.30 7.23
CA PRO A 675 0.42 -39.17 7.31
C PRO A 675 0.84 -38.10 8.33
N VAL A 676 1.99 -38.31 8.97
CA VAL A 676 2.51 -37.43 10.03
C VAL A 676 2.74 -36.03 9.46
N GLN A 677 2.13 -35.04 10.11
CA GLN A 677 2.28 -33.61 9.84
C GLN A 677 3.31 -33.00 10.77
N TYR A 678 4.05 -32.01 10.28
CA TYR A 678 5.09 -31.29 11.04
C TYR A 678 4.85 -29.77 10.92
N PRO A 679 3.89 -29.21 11.65
CA PRO A 679 3.50 -27.80 11.53
C PRO A 679 4.64 -26.81 11.83
N LEU A 680 5.65 -27.24 12.61
CA LEU A 680 6.83 -26.44 12.95
C LEU A 680 8.05 -26.77 12.09
N GLY A 681 7.83 -27.42 10.95
CA GLY A 681 8.88 -27.89 10.06
C GLY A 681 9.50 -29.22 10.51
N ALA A 682 10.44 -29.71 9.69
CA ALA A 682 11.21 -30.92 10.00
C ALA A 682 12.05 -30.73 11.27
N TRP A 683 12.50 -31.84 11.86
CA TRP A 683 13.43 -31.82 13.00
C TRP A 683 14.63 -30.89 12.71
N PRO A 684 15.03 -29.97 13.62
CA PRO A 684 14.65 -29.88 15.04
C PRO A 684 13.41 -29.02 15.36
N GLY A 685 12.61 -28.63 14.37
CA GLY A 685 11.45 -27.77 14.55
C GLY A 685 11.80 -26.29 14.57
N THR A 686 10.96 -25.49 15.23
CA THR A 686 11.04 -24.02 15.25
C THR A 686 11.74 -23.51 16.51
N GLN A 687 12.63 -22.53 16.36
CA GLN A 687 13.32 -21.91 17.49
C GLN A 687 12.33 -21.16 18.40
N MET A 688 12.46 -21.38 19.70
CA MET A 688 11.66 -20.70 20.71
C MET A 688 12.35 -19.39 21.14
N THR A 689 11.55 -18.42 21.54
CA THR A 689 12.04 -17.16 22.09
C THR A 689 12.41 -17.35 23.55
N LYS A 690 13.64 -16.98 23.93
CA LYS A 690 14.07 -16.97 25.33
C LYS A 690 13.56 -15.72 26.02
N ASP A 691 12.88 -15.87 27.15
CA ASP A 691 12.47 -14.76 27.98
C ASP A 691 13.62 -14.30 28.91
N ASP A 692 13.45 -13.14 29.54
CA ASP A 692 14.46 -12.57 30.45
C ASP A 692 14.63 -13.37 31.76
N ALA A 693 13.71 -14.31 32.05
CA ALA A 693 13.85 -15.28 33.13
C ALA A 693 14.68 -16.50 32.71
N GLY A 694 15.05 -16.59 31.44
CA GLY A 694 15.85 -17.65 30.85
C GLY A 694 15.04 -18.86 30.39
N ASN A 695 13.71 -18.82 30.47
CA ASN A 695 12.82 -19.84 29.93
C ASN A 695 12.50 -19.56 28.46
N PHE A 696 11.80 -20.48 27.81
CA PHE A 696 11.49 -20.37 26.39
C PHE A 696 9.99 -20.31 26.16
N TYR A 697 9.56 -19.61 25.12
CA TYR A 697 8.18 -19.62 24.66
C TYR A 697 8.05 -19.62 23.15
N LEU A 698 6.91 -20.11 22.65
CA LEU A 698 6.55 -20.09 21.23
C LEU A 698 5.03 -19.97 21.10
N ASP A 699 4.57 -19.10 20.20
CA ASP A 699 3.16 -18.95 19.87
C ASP A 699 2.77 -19.84 18.70
N LEU A 700 1.79 -20.71 18.93
CA LEU A 700 1.32 -21.73 18.00
C LEU A 700 -0.16 -21.52 17.69
N PRO A 701 -0.65 -21.79 16.47
CA PRO A 701 -2.09 -21.89 16.21
C PRO A 701 -2.80 -22.76 17.26
N GLU A 702 -3.88 -22.25 17.84
CA GLU A 702 -4.57 -22.94 18.96
C GLU A 702 -5.18 -24.29 18.54
N GLU A 703 -5.48 -24.44 17.25
CA GLU A 703 -5.98 -25.66 16.62
C GLU A 703 -5.01 -26.84 16.73
N TYR A 704 -3.70 -26.62 16.91
CA TYR A 704 -2.74 -27.71 17.07
C TYR A 704 -2.94 -28.47 18.38
N ALA A 705 -3.48 -27.81 19.41
CA ALA A 705 -3.87 -28.48 20.65
C ALA A 705 -5.11 -29.38 20.46
N ASN A 706 -5.91 -29.14 19.43
CA ASN A 706 -7.17 -29.87 19.19
C ASN A 706 -6.99 -31.14 18.34
N VAL A 707 -5.80 -31.39 17.79
CA VAL A 707 -5.50 -32.52 16.89
C VAL A 707 -4.62 -33.60 17.53
N ASN A 708 -4.57 -33.65 18.87
CA ASN A 708 -3.70 -34.55 19.64
C ASN A 708 -2.23 -34.45 19.23
N ALA A 709 -1.75 -33.23 18.98
CA ALA A 709 -0.37 -33.03 18.59
C ALA A 709 0.60 -33.34 19.73
N LYS A 710 1.80 -33.79 19.35
CA LYS A 710 2.90 -34.05 20.27
C LYS A 710 3.96 -32.96 20.12
N ILE A 711 4.61 -32.58 21.21
CA ILE A 711 5.68 -31.57 21.24
C ILE A 711 6.96 -32.10 21.90
N ILE A 712 8.11 -31.78 21.30
CA ILE A 712 9.45 -32.06 21.82
C ILE A 712 10.23 -30.74 21.87
N PHE A 713 10.87 -30.48 23.01
CA PHE A 713 11.81 -29.36 23.19
C PHE A 713 13.23 -29.87 23.03
N ASN A 714 14.07 -29.23 22.21
CA ASN A 714 15.45 -29.67 22.01
C ASN A 714 16.44 -28.51 22.03
N GLN A 715 17.67 -28.80 22.45
CA GLN A 715 18.77 -27.85 22.46
C GLN A 715 19.45 -27.87 21.08
N PRO A 716 19.46 -26.74 20.34
CA PRO A 716 20.04 -26.68 19.00
C PRO A 716 21.49 -27.16 18.96
N GLY A 717 21.81 -28.01 17.97
CA GLY A 717 23.18 -28.50 17.74
C GLY A 717 23.64 -29.61 18.70
N THR A 718 22.74 -30.17 19.52
CA THR A 718 23.06 -31.26 20.46
C THR A 718 22.04 -32.40 20.35
N SER A 719 22.28 -33.51 21.07
CA SER A 719 21.31 -34.60 21.25
C SER A 719 20.37 -34.39 22.45
N ASN A 720 20.44 -33.23 23.12
CA ASN A 720 19.62 -32.96 24.30
C ASN A 720 18.19 -32.58 23.88
N GLN A 721 17.22 -33.32 24.41
CA GLN A 721 15.80 -33.08 24.17
C GLN A 721 14.95 -33.49 25.37
N PHE A 722 13.78 -32.90 25.50
CA PHE A 722 12.74 -33.29 26.45
C PHE A 722 11.39 -33.36 25.73
N PRO A 723 10.66 -34.48 25.86
CA PRO A 723 11.10 -35.74 26.44
C PRO A 723 12.16 -36.44 25.57
N TYR A 724 12.88 -37.43 26.11
CA TYR A 724 13.87 -38.21 25.36
C TYR A 724 13.27 -39.20 24.34
N SER A 725 11.94 -39.29 24.23
CA SER A 725 11.24 -40.26 23.40
C SER A 725 10.01 -39.65 22.71
N VAL A 726 8.82 -40.22 22.90
CA VAL A 726 7.55 -39.70 22.35
C VAL A 726 7.28 -38.34 22.99
N GLY A 727 6.97 -37.33 22.15
CA GLY A 727 6.69 -35.97 22.61
C GLY A 727 5.55 -35.87 23.63
N PHE A 728 5.56 -34.78 24.41
CA PHE A 728 4.46 -34.46 25.33
C PHE A 728 3.19 -34.16 24.55
N ASP A 729 2.02 -34.38 25.15
CA ASP A 729 0.77 -33.87 24.59
C ASP A 729 0.80 -32.34 24.53
N LEU A 730 0.52 -31.78 23.35
CA LEU A 730 0.40 -30.34 23.16
C LEU A 730 -0.93 -29.85 23.73
N VAL A 731 -0.85 -29.17 24.86
CA VAL A 731 -1.97 -28.52 25.54
C VAL A 731 -1.97 -27.02 25.27
N LYS A 732 -3.16 -26.46 25.04
CA LYS A 732 -3.38 -25.01 24.89
C LYS A 732 -2.86 -24.28 26.14
N SER A 733 -2.05 -23.25 25.93
CA SER A 733 -1.36 -22.47 26.97
C SER A 733 -0.46 -23.32 27.87
N GLY A 734 0.05 -24.44 27.36
CA GLY A 734 0.82 -25.40 28.13
C GLY A 734 2.18 -24.84 28.56
N ASN A 735 2.48 -25.00 29.84
CA ASN A 735 3.81 -24.76 30.40
C ASN A 735 4.49 -26.10 30.67
N TYR A 736 5.65 -26.34 30.08
CA TYR A 736 6.36 -27.61 30.16
C TYR A 736 7.68 -27.44 30.89
N ASN A 737 8.11 -28.49 31.57
CA ASN A 737 9.48 -28.66 32.03
C ASN A 737 10.05 -29.96 31.44
N LYS A 738 11.21 -30.40 31.95
CA LYS A 738 11.84 -31.66 31.50
C LYS A 738 10.99 -32.93 31.73
N ASP A 739 10.05 -32.89 32.67
CA ASP A 739 9.25 -34.04 33.12
C ASP A 739 7.84 -34.05 32.49
N GLY A 740 7.40 -32.95 31.87
CA GLY A 740 6.12 -32.84 31.16
C GLY A 740 5.43 -31.50 31.36
N LEU A 741 4.12 -31.49 31.14
CA LEU A 741 3.25 -30.35 31.44
C LEU A 741 3.24 -30.10 32.96
N LYS A 742 3.37 -28.83 33.36
CA LYS A 742 3.34 -28.37 34.76
C LYS A 742 1.94 -28.17 35.32
#